data_AF-Q54KC6-F1
#
_entry.id   AF-Q54KC6-F1
#
_cell.length_a   1.000
_cell.length_b   1.000
_cell.length_c   1.000
_cell.angle_alpha   90.00
_cell.angle_beta   90.00
_cell.angle_gamma   90.00
#
_symmetry.space_group_name_H-M   'P 1'
#
loop_
_entity.id
_entity.type
_entity.pdbx_description
1 polymer ?
#
loop_
_entity_poly.entity_id
_entity_poly.type
_entity_poly.pdbx_seq_one_letter_code
_entity_poly.pdbx_strand_id
1 'polypeptide(L)'
;MGNNNEDGLNNNNNNNNNIENRKVKLNNTGDEIPFSMGNASSSPSAPPPYQPSIQPLYQPPTQNQFLPQYQQQQQQQQQHYQPQYQPINNMSYQPIQQQQQQQSNFPPTQYQPNNMNYMASPQPLLQPQIMTIQPTTFSNSQTTTTTTLSNQPLQTLYIPIDSEFYPSYTPQFLYKKDDERTYGIGTSLKDSSFNEMINNKITNIFIKTRMIPQVNDDLLNTIVNCKNLEHLNLSGCVQFSSTLFSKQISRLNQLKSLNLNGCQQITNDNLCKISNSCKHLEEIHLNGCNRVDDQGIVDLVSKCKKIKILSMSGLNLLTDRSMTMICQKLQDLQSLCINHIQWFTEKSLMLIGKKFKNSLRCFYAYNTLITDSVLSDIAINCSSQLSVINVSKCKNITNTSIATIAINCGKMLTKLFLQNIECLSIHSISLLGKYCTQLTTLRLDGCLNLMDDSIQSLQPLERLKILNLSNLPKINEISLIRILPSLKDLEELYLYENPRFSDLTIKQLSISNPRITSLRVDKTVFVSDASIIPFTNSVSYLRVLNLSGLQSIHDSSIMALATSQKFIQKLYLSGCKSIGNDSLFAITGHMSSSLEVLKIDDSHQFTEEALSSISLLKGLKILSISHCVHTTNNTIDLIGYNCRELEQLYMCKLPMVNDAVLPALLSNLCKLKILRIDGCVNMTDRSLTGIRFLNRLCLEVFNCSDSRIGCGGLLTILQQSSIRELYAWNCDYITDDILKTIANDASSIQILRLDGCKNISDKGVRTLIQRCPLLRILNISNTKSSDETLQTVAGYCKRLKKLYANNCTKITSSGISAIAYQCNELTILNASRCANITDNAIIDISLKCKLLKRLILNYCPKITSQAIIRVSVGCQMLKEISLKGCTNLDEMGVLSLSTYCKRLQYIDFTDCHLVTDLSILGIGRECLLLKSVILTGTAAQDNGVIEICVRSNVNILTLDLERTRISDRAVQIIAQMCPAIKNLNLLNTQITPQSIDSVKHTCFLLTNLQSK
;
A
#
# COMPACT_ATOMS: atom_id res chain seq x y z
N MET A 1 -44.56 -20.84 42.09
CA MET A 1 -44.93 -21.45 43.38
C MET A 1 -43.87 -21.06 44.41
N GLY A 2 -44.28 -20.58 45.59
CA GLY A 2 -43.41 -20.21 46.72
C GLY A 2 -42.84 -18.79 46.59
N ASN A 3 -43.56 -17.71 46.89
CA ASN A 3 -44.09 -17.25 48.19
C ASN A 3 -43.06 -17.02 49.29
N ASN A 4 -42.94 -15.73 49.63
CA ASN A 4 -42.86 -15.11 50.94
C ASN A 4 -41.70 -15.50 51.87
N ASN A 5 -40.84 -14.52 52.14
CA ASN A 5 -40.68 -14.03 53.51
C ASN A 5 -40.51 -12.51 53.47
N GLU A 6 -41.53 -11.84 53.99
CA GLU A 6 -41.52 -10.48 54.52
C GLU A 6 -40.63 -10.44 55.77
N ASP A 7 -39.91 -9.35 56.00
CA ASP A 7 -39.89 -8.65 57.30
C ASP A 7 -39.01 -7.38 57.26
N GLY A 8 -39.61 -6.27 57.74
CA GLY A 8 -38.95 -5.10 58.34
C GLY A 8 -38.16 -4.19 57.42
N LEU A 9 -38.70 -3.13 56.82
CA LEU A 9 -39.10 -1.86 57.48
C LEU A 9 -38.19 -1.44 58.63
N ASN A 10 -37.22 -0.55 58.35
CA ASN A 10 -37.16 0.72 59.09
C ASN A 10 -36.39 1.82 58.35
N ASN A 11 -37.11 2.92 58.15
CA ASN A 11 -36.62 4.23 57.80
C ASN A 11 -35.55 4.71 58.78
N ASN A 12 -34.50 5.36 58.28
CA ASN A 12 -34.17 6.68 58.84
C ASN A 12 -33.46 7.56 57.83
N ASN A 13 -34.07 8.73 57.69
CA ASN A 13 -33.74 9.86 56.86
C ASN A 13 -32.46 10.59 57.29
N ASN A 14 -31.90 11.31 56.32
CA ASN A 14 -31.26 12.62 56.45
C ASN A 14 -30.07 12.77 57.41
N ASN A 15 -28.89 13.04 56.84
CA ASN A 15 -28.46 14.44 56.81
C ASN A 15 -27.30 14.71 55.85
N ASN A 16 -27.49 15.85 55.19
CA ASN A 16 -26.64 16.59 54.28
C ASN A 16 -25.20 16.84 54.74
N ASN A 17 -24.33 16.94 53.72
CA ASN A 17 -23.33 17.98 53.49
C ASN A 17 -22.68 18.64 54.73
N ASN A 18 -21.37 18.45 54.90
CA ASN A 18 -20.44 19.53 54.56
C ASN A 18 -18.96 19.10 54.54
N ILE A 19 -18.31 19.75 53.59
CA ILE A 19 -16.90 19.89 53.29
C ILE A 19 -16.17 20.47 54.53
N GLU A 20 -15.00 19.94 54.88
CA GLU A 20 -13.74 20.70 54.93
C GLU A 20 -12.57 19.92 55.55
N ASN A 21 -11.43 20.09 54.89
CA ASN A 21 -10.08 19.70 55.22
C ASN A 21 -9.70 19.83 56.71
N ARG A 22 -9.01 18.81 57.26
CA ARG A 22 -7.79 19.01 58.08
C ARG A 22 -7.09 17.71 58.51
N LYS A 23 -5.76 17.80 58.46
CA LYS A 23 -4.73 17.15 59.32
C LYS A 23 -4.12 15.82 58.87
N VAL A 24 -3.02 16.01 58.12
CA VAL A 24 -1.68 15.45 58.35
C VAL A 24 -1.45 14.98 59.80
N LYS A 25 -1.01 13.73 59.95
CA LYS A 25 -0.25 13.24 61.11
C LYS A 25 1.08 12.67 60.63
N LEU A 26 2.14 13.33 61.11
CA LEU A 26 3.53 12.89 61.10
C LEU A 26 3.70 11.72 62.07
N ASN A 27 4.51 10.73 61.70
CA ASN A 27 5.19 9.85 62.63
C ASN A 27 6.68 9.81 62.30
N ASN A 28 7.46 10.20 63.30
CA ASN A 28 8.91 10.18 63.38
C ASN A 28 9.42 8.78 63.75
N THR A 29 10.51 8.36 63.10
CA THR A 29 11.62 7.52 63.59
C THR A 29 12.77 7.76 62.58
N GLY A 30 13.95 8.30 62.87
CA GLY A 30 14.69 8.41 64.13
C GLY A 30 15.75 7.30 64.21
N ASP A 31 16.76 7.33 63.34
CA ASP A 31 18.02 6.57 63.52
C ASP A 31 19.21 7.39 63.02
N GLU A 32 20.16 7.59 63.92
CA GLU A 32 21.41 8.34 63.79
C GLU A 32 22.53 7.44 63.22
N ILE A 33 23.58 8.04 62.64
CA ILE A 33 25.02 7.88 62.98
C ILE A 33 25.90 8.51 61.88
N PRO A 34 27.00 9.24 62.19
CA PRO A 34 27.58 10.23 61.28
C PRO A 34 29.10 10.07 60.96
N PHE A 35 29.59 11.00 60.10
CA PHE A 35 30.95 11.57 60.00
C PHE A 35 32.17 10.79 59.41
N SER A 36 32.54 11.20 58.19
CA SER A 36 33.83 11.82 57.75
C SER A 36 35.18 11.08 57.57
N MET A 37 35.79 11.49 56.44
CA MET A 37 37.22 11.77 56.13
C MET A 37 38.21 10.65 55.80
N GLY A 38 39.01 10.87 54.73
CA GLY A 38 40.39 10.36 54.66
C GLY A 38 40.98 9.96 53.29
N ASN A 39 41.41 10.95 52.50
CA ASN A 39 42.67 11.08 51.72
C ASN A 39 43.56 9.90 51.21
N ALA A 40 44.27 10.27 50.12
CA ALA A 40 45.67 9.97 49.73
C ALA A 40 45.88 8.80 48.73
N SER A 41 46.30 9.09 47.49
CA SER A 41 47.70 9.12 46.96
C SER A 41 48.11 7.75 46.38
N SER A 42 48.92 7.55 45.34
CA SER A 42 49.66 8.35 44.36
C SER A 42 50.29 7.36 43.36
N SER A 43 50.71 7.89 42.21
CA SER A 43 51.31 7.32 40.99
C SER A 43 52.69 6.63 41.11
N PRO A 44 53.21 6.02 40.02
CA PRO A 44 54.32 6.67 39.31
C PRO A 44 54.39 6.54 37.76
N SER A 45 54.75 7.68 37.15
CA SER A 45 55.62 8.00 35.98
C SER A 45 55.78 7.13 34.71
N ALA A 46 55.77 7.86 33.58
CA ALA A 46 56.12 7.49 32.20
C ALA A 46 57.40 8.23 31.70
N PRO A 47 58.01 7.84 30.55
CA PRO A 47 59.01 8.61 29.79
C PRO A 47 58.51 9.12 28.40
N PRO A 48 59.29 9.95 27.66
CA PRO A 48 58.79 11.11 26.87
C PRO A 48 58.71 10.95 25.32
N PRO A 49 58.23 11.98 24.59
CA PRO A 49 57.60 11.88 23.26
C PRO A 49 58.45 12.40 22.08
N TYR A 50 57.99 12.12 20.85
CA TYR A 50 58.49 12.72 19.60
C TYR A 50 57.33 13.25 18.73
N GLN A 51 57.51 14.47 18.19
CA GLN A 51 56.60 15.24 17.31
C GLN A 51 56.79 14.90 15.82
N PRO A 52 55.79 15.15 14.95
CA PRO A 52 55.97 16.26 13.99
C PRO A 52 54.70 17.07 13.62
N SER A 53 54.93 18.39 13.50
CA SER A 53 54.29 19.44 12.68
C SER A 53 52.80 19.38 12.29
N ILE A 54 52.07 20.37 12.79
CA ILE A 54 50.68 20.75 12.53
C ILE A 54 50.65 21.92 11.51
N GLN A 55 49.79 21.84 10.49
CA GLN A 55 49.24 23.00 9.78
C GLN A 55 47.70 22.94 9.82
N PRO A 56 47.02 24.11 9.81
CA PRO A 56 45.83 24.30 10.64
C PRO A 56 44.52 23.90 9.96
N LEU A 57 43.62 23.37 10.78
CA LEU A 57 42.21 23.18 10.48
C LEU A 57 41.54 24.51 10.11
N TYR A 58 40.84 24.45 8.98
CA TYR A 58 39.86 25.42 8.49
C TYR A 58 38.90 25.90 9.60
N GLN A 59 38.87 27.22 9.82
CA GLN A 59 37.82 27.90 10.57
C GLN A 59 36.57 28.06 9.69
N PRO A 60 35.35 27.87 10.24
CA PRO A 60 34.11 28.05 9.50
C PRO A 60 33.85 29.53 9.18
N PRO A 61 33.19 29.84 8.04
CA PRO A 61 33.07 31.21 7.56
C PRO A 61 32.16 32.06 8.45
N THR A 62 32.67 33.26 8.73
CA THR A 62 31.99 34.38 9.36
C THR A 62 30.78 34.85 8.55
N GLN A 63 29.75 35.26 9.28
CA GLN A 63 28.52 35.91 8.82
C GLN A 63 28.80 37.07 7.83
N ASN A 64 27.86 37.28 6.92
CA ASN A 64 27.72 38.40 5.97
C ASN A 64 28.54 38.36 4.68
N GLN A 65 28.12 37.51 3.72
CA GLN A 65 28.01 37.86 2.29
C GLN A 65 27.21 36.73 1.60
N PHE A 66 26.30 37.07 0.68
CA PHE A 66 25.30 36.20 0.00
C PHE A 66 23.88 36.10 0.60
N LEU A 67 23.29 37.23 1.01
CA LEU A 67 21.83 37.43 0.93
C LEU A 67 21.52 38.85 0.41
N PRO A 68 21.37 39.04 -0.92
CA PRO A 68 20.39 40.06 -1.35
C PRO A 68 19.43 39.64 -2.47
N GLN A 69 19.37 38.37 -2.90
CA GLN A 69 18.41 37.96 -3.95
C GLN A 69 17.11 37.33 -3.44
N TYR A 70 17.08 36.77 -2.23
CA TYR A 70 15.87 36.11 -1.70
C TYR A 70 14.84 37.06 -1.06
N GLN A 71 15.25 38.27 -0.63
CA GLN A 71 14.31 39.28 -0.11
C GLN A 71 13.66 40.12 -1.21
N GLN A 72 14.31 40.30 -2.36
CA GLN A 72 13.71 41.02 -3.50
C GLN A 72 12.58 40.22 -4.18
N GLN A 73 12.64 38.87 -4.20
CA GLN A 73 11.55 38.05 -4.76
C GLN A 73 10.28 38.06 -3.89
N GLN A 74 10.37 38.27 -2.57
CA GLN A 74 9.17 38.39 -1.73
C GLN A 74 8.47 39.75 -1.89
N GLN A 75 9.20 40.82 -2.22
CA GLN A 75 8.58 42.13 -2.47
C GLN A 75 7.89 42.20 -3.85
N GLN A 76 8.38 41.49 -4.87
CA GLN A 76 7.74 41.48 -6.20
C GLN A 76 6.43 40.67 -6.25
N GLN A 77 6.28 39.63 -5.41
CA GLN A 77 5.03 38.84 -5.38
C GLN A 77 3.90 39.51 -4.57
N GLN A 78 4.18 40.54 -3.77
CA GLN A 78 3.14 41.28 -3.03
C GLN A 78 2.51 42.44 -3.82
N GLN A 79 3.04 42.82 -4.99
CA GLN A 79 2.52 43.96 -5.76
C GLN A 79 1.35 43.66 -6.71
N HIS A 80 0.85 42.42 -6.78
CA HIS A 80 -0.25 42.09 -7.72
C HIS A 80 -1.63 41.83 -7.12
N TYR A 81 -1.84 42.11 -5.83
CA TYR A 81 -3.19 42.05 -5.24
C TYR A 81 -3.42 43.20 -4.25
N GLN A 82 -3.89 44.34 -4.74
CA GLN A 82 -4.57 45.35 -3.93
C GLN A 82 -5.92 45.72 -4.58
N PRO A 83 -7.06 45.32 -3.96
CA PRO A 83 -8.38 45.84 -4.31
C PRO A 83 -8.49 47.31 -3.88
N GLN A 84 -8.98 48.14 -4.79
CA GLN A 84 -9.19 49.57 -4.63
C GLN A 84 -10.25 49.87 -3.56
N TYR A 85 -9.85 50.44 -2.42
CA TYR A 85 -10.72 51.28 -1.60
C TYR A 85 -9.97 52.53 -1.15
N GLN A 86 -10.57 53.68 -1.44
CA GLN A 86 -10.05 55.05 -1.26
C GLN A 86 -10.15 55.55 0.20
N PRO A 87 -9.45 56.66 0.54
CA PRO A 87 -8.83 56.86 1.85
C PRO A 87 -9.46 57.97 2.71
N ILE A 88 -9.18 57.96 4.02
CA ILE A 88 -9.25 59.16 4.89
C ILE A 88 -8.03 59.20 5.82
N ASN A 89 -7.13 60.15 5.52
CA ASN A 89 -6.31 61.03 6.37
C ASN A 89 -5.49 60.53 7.59
N ASN A 90 -4.17 60.58 7.40
CA ASN A 90 -3.16 61.39 8.14
C ASN A 90 -3.30 61.62 9.66
N MET A 91 -2.34 61.06 10.43
CA MET A 91 -1.53 61.86 11.37
C MET A 91 -0.17 61.18 11.70
N SER A 92 0.90 61.82 11.22
CA SER A 92 2.21 62.14 11.83
C SER A 92 2.99 61.15 12.73
N TYR A 93 4.13 60.69 12.19
CA TYR A 93 5.54 60.80 12.64
C TYR A 93 5.89 61.04 14.13
N GLN A 94 6.82 60.22 14.69
CA GLN A 94 8.28 60.51 14.73
C GLN A 94 9.10 59.36 15.41
N PRO A 95 10.43 59.23 15.11
CA PRO A 95 11.24 58.04 15.36
C PRO A 95 12.24 58.15 16.53
N ILE A 96 12.64 57.02 17.12
CA ILE A 96 13.65 56.93 18.19
C ILE A 96 14.91 56.23 17.69
N GLN A 97 16.05 56.89 17.88
CA GLN A 97 17.39 56.43 17.56
C GLN A 97 18.04 55.68 18.73
N GLN A 98 18.75 54.62 18.35
CA GLN A 98 19.98 54.01 18.89
C GLN A 98 20.57 54.55 20.21
N GLN A 99 20.79 53.64 21.15
CA GLN A 99 22.01 53.62 21.98
C GLN A 99 22.41 52.16 22.27
N GLN A 100 23.70 51.89 22.02
CA GLN A 100 24.42 50.66 22.29
C GLN A 100 25.04 50.68 23.69
N GLN A 101 25.49 49.49 24.11
CA GLN A 101 26.45 49.18 25.18
C GLN A 101 25.87 48.99 26.59
N GLN A 102 25.90 47.74 27.05
CA GLN A 102 26.76 47.35 28.19
C GLN A 102 26.90 45.82 28.28
N GLN A 103 28.16 45.40 28.36
CA GLN A 103 28.65 44.05 28.63
C GLN A 103 28.53 43.74 30.13
N SER A 104 28.26 42.48 30.48
CA SER A 104 28.67 41.92 31.78
C SER A 104 29.12 40.47 31.61
N ASN A 105 30.23 40.18 32.29
CA ASN A 105 31.14 39.04 32.16
C ASN A 105 30.89 37.95 33.24
N PHE A 106 31.49 36.78 32.96
CA PHE A 106 31.97 35.70 33.87
C PHE A 106 31.04 34.51 34.18
N PRO A 107 31.59 33.32 34.49
CA PRO A 107 32.74 32.63 33.88
C PRO A 107 32.44 31.13 33.54
N PRO A 108 33.35 30.45 32.81
CA PRO A 108 33.19 29.07 32.36
C PRO A 108 33.78 28.04 33.33
N THR A 109 33.24 26.82 33.36
CA THR A 109 33.90 25.64 33.92
C THR A 109 34.01 24.54 32.87
N GLN A 110 35.25 24.08 32.69
CA GLN A 110 35.69 23.13 31.68
C GLN A 110 35.46 21.68 32.13
N TYR A 111 35.02 20.87 31.15
CA TYR A 111 35.45 19.51 30.81
C TYR A 111 36.31 18.71 31.81
N GLN A 112 35.93 17.44 31.98
CA GLN A 112 36.82 16.32 31.64
C GLN A 112 36.06 14.99 31.39
N PRO A 113 36.45 14.18 30.38
CA PRO A 113 35.91 12.86 30.10
C PRO A 113 36.83 11.74 30.65
N ASN A 114 36.29 10.53 30.90
CA ASN A 114 36.81 9.29 30.29
C ASN A 114 36.16 7.97 30.75
N ASN A 115 36.13 7.07 29.76
CA ASN A 115 36.32 5.62 29.77
C ASN A 115 35.18 4.65 30.10
N MET A 116 34.64 4.11 29.00
CA MET A 116 34.27 2.71 28.81
C MET A 116 35.37 1.73 29.26
N ASN A 117 35.00 0.65 29.95
CA ASN A 117 35.21 -0.73 29.50
C ASN A 117 34.70 -1.74 30.54
N TYR A 118 33.91 -2.71 30.07
CA TYR A 118 33.99 -4.17 30.33
C TYR A 118 32.60 -4.80 30.12
N MET A 119 32.39 -5.31 28.91
CA MET A 119 31.35 -6.28 28.58
C MET A 119 31.90 -7.68 28.90
N ALA A 120 31.29 -8.38 29.86
CA ALA A 120 31.49 -9.81 30.08
C ALA A 120 30.24 -10.57 29.63
N SER A 121 30.48 -11.60 28.82
CA SER A 121 29.53 -12.50 28.16
C SER A 121 28.68 -13.35 29.12
N PRO A 122 27.42 -13.70 28.77
CA PRO A 122 26.48 -14.37 29.67
C PRO A 122 26.62 -15.90 29.66
N GLN A 123 26.76 -16.50 30.85
CA GLN A 123 26.66 -17.95 31.07
C GLN A 123 25.20 -18.41 31.33
N PRO A 124 24.88 -19.70 31.11
CA PRO A 124 23.52 -20.16 30.80
C PRO A 124 22.61 -20.47 32.00
N LEU A 125 21.32 -20.41 31.70
CA LEU A 125 20.12 -20.60 32.53
C LEU A 125 20.06 -21.94 33.29
N LEU A 126 19.79 -21.85 34.60
CA LEU A 126 19.33 -22.95 35.44
C LEU A 126 17.81 -23.14 35.33
N GLN A 127 17.41 -24.41 35.26
CA GLN A 127 16.06 -24.92 35.01
C GLN A 127 15.10 -24.75 36.20
N PRO A 128 13.77 -24.78 35.96
CA PRO A 128 12.76 -24.20 36.85
C PRO A 128 12.15 -25.21 37.84
N GLN A 129 11.88 -24.75 39.06
CA GLN A 129 11.09 -25.48 40.05
C GLN A 129 9.60 -25.16 39.92
N ILE A 130 8.83 -26.25 39.88
CA ILE A 130 7.39 -26.35 39.68
C ILE A 130 6.70 -25.99 41.01
N MET A 131 5.85 -24.96 41.01
CA MET A 131 4.87 -24.75 42.09
C MET A 131 3.45 -24.82 41.54
N THR A 132 2.75 -25.85 42.05
CA THR A 132 1.35 -26.19 41.88
C THR A 132 0.47 -25.30 42.76
N ILE A 133 -0.47 -24.54 42.19
CA ILE A 133 -1.61 -24.02 42.97
C ILE A 133 -2.91 -24.16 42.15
N GLN A 134 -3.89 -24.77 42.83
CA GLN A 134 -5.24 -25.12 42.42
C GLN A 134 -6.22 -23.92 42.43
N PRO A 135 -7.44 -24.07 41.87
CA PRO A 135 -8.20 -22.98 41.26
C PRO A 135 -9.22 -22.35 42.21
N THR A 136 -9.44 -21.04 42.07
CA THR A 136 -10.60 -20.35 42.66
C THR A 136 -11.42 -19.63 41.59
N THR A 137 -12.72 -19.90 41.70
CA THR A 137 -13.85 -19.44 40.90
C THR A 137 -14.10 -17.94 41.10
N PHE A 138 -14.22 -17.17 40.02
CA PHE A 138 -14.81 -15.84 40.07
C PHE A 138 -15.92 -15.67 39.04
N SER A 139 -17.07 -15.32 39.58
CA SER A 139 -18.36 -15.13 38.95
C SER A 139 -18.51 -13.76 38.28
N ASN A 140 -19.37 -13.80 37.26
CA ASN A 140 -19.79 -12.75 36.34
C ASN A 140 -20.41 -11.49 37.00
N SER A 141 -20.02 -10.32 36.46
CA SER A 141 -20.90 -9.17 36.21
C SER A 141 -20.24 -8.31 35.11
N GLN A 142 -20.68 -8.44 33.86
CA GLN A 142 -21.64 -7.54 33.19
C GLN A 142 -21.35 -6.04 33.35
N THR A 143 -20.89 -5.42 32.26
CA THR A 143 -21.45 -4.18 31.68
C THR A 143 -20.79 -3.91 30.33
N THR A 144 -21.52 -4.23 29.27
CA THR A 144 -21.15 -4.04 27.86
C THR A 144 -21.39 -2.60 27.43
N THR A 145 -20.34 -1.86 27.09
CA THR A 145 -20.43 -0.62 26.32
C THR A 145 -20.08 -0.90 24.85
N THR A 146 -21.13 -0.99 24.03
CA THR A 146 -21.06 -1.14 22.58
C THR A 146 -20.46 0.10 21.95
N THR A 147 -19.18 0.06 21.61
CA THR A 147 -18.55 1.05 20.73
C THR A 147 -18.76 0.61 19.28
N THR A 148 -19.50 1.42 18.54
CA THR A 148 -19.77 1.25 17.11
C THR A 148 -18.47 1.41 16.32
N LEU A 149 -17.84 0.29 15.98
CA LEU A 149 -16.72 0.24 15.04
C LEU A 149 -17.22 0.71 13.66
N SER A 150 -16.54 1.69 13.10
CA SER A 150 -16.88 2.34 11.83
C SER A 150 -16.88 1.35 10.66
N ASN A 151 -18.05 1.23 10.00
CA ASN A 151 -18.21 0.58 8.71
C ASN A 151 -17.45 1.36 7.63
N GLN A 152 -16.18 1.03 7.37
CA GLN A 152 -15.55 1.45 6.12
C GLN A 152 -15.95 0.47 5.01
N PRO A 153 -16.57 0.92 3.90
CA PRO A 153 -16.87 0.06 2.77
C PRO A 153 -15.57 -0.49 2.17
N LEU A 154 -15.63 -1.76 1.76
CA LEU A 154 -14.52 -2.51 1.16
C LEU A 154 -13.90 -1.69 0.03
N GLN A 155 -12.69 -1.15 0.24
CA GLN A 155 -11.88 -0.63 -0.86
C GLN A 155 -11.57 -1.79 -1.78
N THR A 156 -12.24 -1.86 -2.93
CA THR A 156 -11.87 -2.73 -4.03
C THR A 156 -10.44 -2.41 -4.43
N LEU A 157 -9.49 -3.24 -3.99
CA LEU A 157 -8.10 -3.16 -4.41
C LEU A 157 -8.08 -3.41 -5.92
N TYR A 158 -7.93 -2.34 -6.71
CA TYR A 158 -7.56 -2.45 -8.11
C TYR A 158 -6.18 -3.13 -8.17
N ILE A 159 -6.13 -4.34 -8.75
CA ILE A 159 -4.89 -5.01 -9.11
C ILE A 159 -4.61 -4.58 -10.56
N PRO A 160 -3.70 -3.64 -10.81
CA PRO A 160 -3.29 -3.33 -12.18
C PRO A 160 -2.74 -4.58 -12.87
N ILE A 161 -2.96 -4.67 -14.18
CA ILE A 161 -2.55 -5.81 -15.01
C ILE A 161 -1.02 -5.83 -15.03
N ASP A 162 -0.41 -6.94 -14.58
CA ASP A 162 1.06 -7.08 -14.45
C ASP A 162 1.83 -6.67 -15.72
N SER A 163 1.23 -6.77 -16.91
CA SER A 163 1.85 -6.40 -18.20
C SER A 163 2.24 -4.92 -18.33
N GLU A 164 1.62 -4.01 -17.57
CA GLU A 164 1.96 -2.57 -17.63
C GLU A 164 3.26 -2.24 -16.90
N PHE A 165 3.57 -3.01 -15.84
CA PHE A 165 4.80 -2.84 -15.06
C PHE A 165 5.87 -3.82 -15.48
N TYR A 166 5.49 -5.08 -15.70
CA TYR A 166 6.37 -6.17 -16.05
C TYR A 166 5.90 -6.71 -17.40
N PRO A 167 6.39 -6.17 -18.53
CA PRO A 167 6.07 -6.76 -19.82
C PRO A 167 6.47 -8.24 -19.78
N SER A 168 5.48 -9.12 -19.86
CA SER A 168 5.75 -10.52 -20.17
C SER A 168 6.03 -10.55 -21.66
N TYR A 169 7.32 -10.54 -22.02
CA TYR A 169 7.74 -10.96 -23.34
C TYR A 169 7.57 -12.48 -23.37
N THR A 170 6.33 -12.93 -23.40
CA THR A 170 6.01 -14.28 -23.84
C THR A 170 5.87 -14.13 -25.36
N PRO A 171 6.87 -14.54 -26.17
CA PRO A 171 6.78 -14.41 -27.61
C PRO A 171 5.40 -14.90 -28.10
N GLN A 172 4.73 -14.13 -28.97
CA GLN A 172 3.37 -14.46 -29.43
C GLN A 172 3.24 -15.88 -30.01
N PHE A 173 4.33 -16.47 -30.52
CA PHE A 173 4.35 -17.85 -31.00
C PHE A 173 4.08 -18.89 -29.89
N LEU A 174 4.34 -18.57 -28.61
CA LEU A 174 4.07 -19.47 -27.47
C LEU A 174 2.57 -19.74 -27.27
N TYR A 175 1.70 -18.92 -27.84
CA TYR A 175 0.24 -19.05 -27.74
C TYR A 175 -0.42 -19.59 -29.01
N LYS A 176 0.34 -19.90 -30.07
CA LYS A 176 -0.21 -20.61 -31.23
C LYS A 176 -0.60 -22.02 -30.77
N LYS A 177 -1.88 -22.36 -30.92
CA LYS A 177 -2.46 -23.59 -30.35
C LYS A 177 -1.87 -24.90 -30.89
N ASP A 178 -1.04 -24.87 -31.93
CA ASP A 178 -0.55 -26.06 -32.64
C ASP A 178 0.95 -25.99 -33.03
N ASP A 179 1.79 -25.22 -32.33
CA ASP A 179 3.25 -25.27 -32.58
C ASP A 179 3.89 -26.43 -31.79
N GLU A 180 4.26 -27.50 -32.50
CA GLU A 180 4.91 -28.70 -31.94
C GLU A 180 6.21 -28.41 -31.16
N ARG A 181 6.82 -27.23 -31.33
CA ARG A 181 8.05 -26.83 -30.60
C ARG A 181 7.75 -26.17 -29.26
N THR A 182 6.50 -25.84 -28.98
CA THR A 182 6.07 -25.16 -27.75
C THR A 182 5.32 -26.11 -26.84
N TYR A 183 5.71 -26.15 -25.57
CA TYR A 183 5.08 -26.98 -24.57
C TYR A 183 4.69 -26.19 -23.32
N GLY A 184 3.39 -26.17 -23.03
CA GLY A 184 2.84 -25.56 -21.82
C GLY A 184 2.58 -26.61 -20.74
N ILE A 185 3.41 -26.66 -19.70
CA ILE A 185 3.29 -27.61 -18.59
C ILE A 185 2.00 -27.29 -17.81
N GLY A 186 1.02 -28.19 -17.89
CA GLY A 186 -0.33 -27.95 -17.40
C GLY A 186 -1.09 -29.16 -16.86
N THR A 187 -0.52 -30.36 -16.95
CA THR A 187 -1.09 -31.64 -16.46
C THR A 187 -0.18 -32.27 -15.41
N SER A 188 -0.70 -33.26 -14.69
CA SER A 188 0.05 -34.00 -13.66
C SER A 188 1.36 -34.54 -14.22
N LEU A 189 2.48 -34.26 -13.55
CA LEU A 189 3.83 -34.74 -13.91
C LEU A 189 3.97 -36.28 -13.87
N LYS A 190 2.98 -36.98 -13.28
CA LYS A 190 2.95 -38.43 -13.22
C LYS A 190 2.48 -39.09 -14.51
N ASP A 191 2.02 -38.33 -15.50
CA ASP A 191 1.77 -38.90 -16.82
C ASP A 191 3.10 -39.27 -17.48
N SER A 192 3.30 -40.57 -17.73
CA SER A 192 4.42 -41.08 -18.55
C SER A 192 4.54 -40.36 -19.89
N SER A 193 3.43 -39.82 -20.41
CA SER A 193 3.37 -39.02 -21.64
C SER A 193 4.19 -37.74 -21.59
N PHE A 194 4.42 -37.13 -20.41
CA PHE A 194 5.24 -35.92 -20.29
C PHE A 194 6.71 -36.19 -20.63
N ASN A 195 7.27 -37.30 -20.14
CA ASN A 195 8.65 -37.72 -20.44
C ASN A 195 8.82 -38.11 -21.91
N GLU A 196 7.80 -38.74 -22.53
CA GLU A 196 7.84 -39.09 -23.95
C GLU A 196 7.75 -37.85 -24.86
N MET A 197 6.98 -36.85 -24.44
CA MET A 197 6.75 -35.64 -25.21
C MET A 197 7.91 -34.64 -25.11
N ILE A 198 8.57 -34.58 -23.94
CA ILE A 198 9.85 -33.85 -23.77
C ILE A 198 10.96 -34.56 -24.55
N ASN A 199 11.20 -34.05 -25.75
CA ASN A 199 12.28 -34.50 -26.63
C ASN A 199 13.08 -33.30 -27.14
N ASN A 200 14.15 -33.57 -27.89
CA ASN A 200 15.02 -32.52 -28.46
C ASN A 200 14.33 -31.60 -29.50
N LYS A 201 13.07 -31.84 -29.89
CA LYS A 201 12.31 -30.95 -30.79
C LYS A 201 11.69 -29.76 -30.07
N ILE A 202 11.41 -29.88 -28.77
CA ILE A 202 10.84 -28.76 -27.99
C ILE A 202 11.89 -27.67 -27.83
N THR A 203 11.57 -26.46 -28.26
CA THR A 203 12.41 -25.27 -28.08
C THR A 203 11.84 -24.31 -27.04
N ASN A 204 10.55 -24.44 -26.68
CA ASN A 204 9.89 -23.49 -25.80
C ASN A 204 9.09 -24.18 -24.70
N ILE A 205 9.36 -23.85 -23.44
CA ILE A 205 8.64 -24.38 -22.28
C ILE A 205 8.13 -23.22 -21.42
N PHE A 206 6.85 -23.28 -21.04
CA PHE A 206 6.26 -22.39 -20.04
C PHE A 206 5.43 -23.16 -19.02
N ILE A 207 5.40 -22.65 -17.79
CA ILE A 207 4.54 -23.19 -16.73
C ILE A 207 3.17 -22.52 -16.80
N LYS A 208 2.09 -23.28 -16.96
CA LYS A 208 0.74 -22.71 -16.82
C LYS A 208 0.57 -22.23 -15.39
N THR A 209 -0.06 -21.07 -15.19
CA THR A 209 -0.18 -20.39 -13.88
C THR A 209 -0.63 -21.30 -12.72
N ARG A 210 -1.42 -22.34 -13.00
CA ARG A 210 -1.93 -23.32 -12.03
C ARG A 210 -0.86 -24.26 -11.46
N MET A 211 0.21 -24.52 -12.22
CA MET A 211 1.28 -25.46 -11.85
C MET A 211 2.47 -24.77 -11.16
N ILE A 212 2.50 -23.44 -11.13
CA ILE A 212 3.59 -22.66 -10.51
C ILE A 212 3.91 -23.13 -9.08
N PRO A 213 2.92 -23.38 -8.19
CA PRO A 213 3.20 -23.88 -6.84
C PRO A 213 3.67 -25.33 -6.78
N GLN A 214 3.61 -26.10 -7.87
CA GLN A 214 4.01 -27.51 -7.93
C GLN A 214 5.34 -27.73 -8.67
N VAL A 215 5.95 -26.67 -9.21
CA VAL A 215 7.27 -26.77 -9.84
C VAL A 215 8.34 -27.04 -8.78
N ASN A 216 8.66 -28.32 -8.65
CA ASN A 216 9.66 -28.86 -7.73
C ASN A 216 10.92 -29.33 -8.50
N ASP A 217 11.80 -30.02 -7.81
CA ASP A 217 13.06 -30.53 -8.34
C ASP A 217 12.88 -31.63 -9.40
N ASP A 218 11.81 -32.43 -9.32
CA ASP A 218 11.54 -33.51 -10.28
C ASP A 218 11.26 -32.96 -11.68
N LEU A 219 10.49 -31.87 -11.74
CA LEU A 219 10.21 -31.20 -13.01
C LEU A 219 11.49 -30.60 -13.62
N LEU A 220 12.35 -29.97 -12.81
CA LEU A 220 13.63 -29.47 -13.31
C LEU A 220 14.53 -30.58 -13.86
N ASN A 221 14.52 -31.76 -13.24
CA ASN A 221 15.25 -32.94 -13.75
C ASN A 221 14.75 -33.41 -15.11
N THR A 222 13.49 -33.12 -15.46
CA THR A 222 12.91 -33.52 -16.74
C THR A 222 13.16 -32.50 -17.83
N ILE A 223 12.96 -31.20 -17.53
CA ILE A 223 13.14 -30.09 -18.49
C ILE A 223 14.55 -30.09 -19.10
N VAL A 224 15.56 -30.53 -18.35
CA VAL A 224 16.96 -30.55 -18.80
C VAL A 224 17.22 -31.46 -20.00
N ASN A 225 16.31 -32.39 -20.30
CA ASN A 225 16.42 -33.27 -21.46
C ASN A 225 16.14 -32.54 -22.79
N CYS A 226 15.51 -31.36 -22.76
CA CYS A 226 15.35 -30.49 -23.92
C CYS A 226 16.64 -29.71 -24.23
N LYS A 227 17.65 -30.36 -24.84
CA LYS A 227 18.96 -29.71 -25.10
C LYS A 227 18.89 -28.51 -26.07
N ASN A 228 17.86 -28.46 -26.90
CA ASN A 228 17.61 -27.38 -27.86
C ASN A 228 16.66 -26.29 -27.31
N LEU A 229 16.41 -26.27 -26.00
CA LEU A 229 15.52 -25.29 -25.40
C LEU A 229 16.07 -23.87 -25.59
N GLU A 230 15.27 -23.03 -26.26
CA GLU A 230 15.55 -21.62 -26.53
C GLU A 230 14.80 -20.70 -25.57
N HIS A 231 13.58 -21.05 -25.16
CA HIS A 231 12.73 -20.24 -24.29
C HIS A 231 12.26 -21.05 -23.08
N LEU A 232 12.60 -20.59 -21.87
CA LEU A 232 12.19 -21.21 -20.61
C LEU A 232 11.54 -20.18 -19.68
N ASN A 233 10.26 -20.37 -19.36
CA ASN A 233 9.54 -19.52 -18.41
C ASN A 233 9.16 -20.31 -17.15
N LEU A 234 9.87 -20.01 -16.05
CA LEU A 234 9.65 -20.54 -14.70
C LEU A 234 9.09 -19.46 -13.76
N SER A 235 8.46 -18.41 -14.28
CA SER A 235 7.95 -17.30 -13.46
C SER A 235 7.03 -17.80 -12.32
N GLY A 236 7.20 -17.21 -11.15
CA GLY A 236 6.50 -17.52 -9.91
C GLY A 236 6.92 -18.81 -9.21
N CYS A 237 7.78 -19.65 -9.81
CA CYS A 237 8.11 -20.97 -9.28
C CYS A 237 9.08 -20.84 -8.09
N VAL A 238 8.62 -21.20 -6.88
CA VAL A 238 9.38 -20.99 -5.64
C VAL A 238 9.83 -22.29 -4.94
N GLN A 239 9.44 -23.46 -5.45
CA GLN A 239 9.65 -24.74 -4.75
C GLN A 239 10.86 -25.55 -5.24
N PHE A 240 11.54 -25.13 -6.32
CA PHE A 240 12.75 -25.81 -6.76
C PHE A 240 14.00 -25.35 -6.00
N SER A 241 14.96 -26.24 -5.81
CA SER A 241 16.22 -25.96 -5.14
C SER A 241 17.17 -25.17 -6.03
N SER A 242 17.83 -24.17 -5.44
CA SER A 242 18.80 -23.33 -6.15
C SER A 242 20.01 -24.14 -6.64
N THR A 243 20.44 -25.14 -5.87
CA THR A 243 21.57 -26.03 -6.22
C THR A 243 21.24 -26.91 -7.41
N LEU A 244 20.05 -27.51 -7.44
CA LEU A 244 19.62 -28.31 -8.59
C LEU A 244 19.42 -27.44 -9.82
N PHE A 245 18.79 -26.27 -9.68
CA PHE A 245 18.64 -25.33 -10.79
C PHE A 245 19.98 -24.99 -11.44
N SER A 246 21.01 -24.66 -10.65
CA SER A 246 22.37 -24.42 -11.14
C SER A 246 22.95 -25.61 -11.92
N LYS A 247 22.72 -26.83 -11.45
CA LYS A 247 23.18 -28.05 -12.13
C LYS A 247 22.47 -28.24 -13.47
N GLN A 248 21.15 -28.07 -13.50
CA GLN A 248 20.36 -28.34 -14.71
C GLN A 248 20.46 -27.24 -15.75
N ILE A 249 20.44 -25.96 -15.35
CA ILE A 249 20.55 -24.83 -16.28
C ILE A 249 21.88 -24.84 -17.06
N SER A 250 22.93 -25.40 -16.47
CA SER A 250 24.25 -25.54 -17.12
C SER A 250 24.27 -26.46 -18.34
N ARG A 251 23.19 -27.22 -18.57
CA ARG A 251 23.03 -28.12 -19.71
C ARG A 251 22.18 -27.49 -20.83
N LEU A 252 21.53 -26.35 -20.59
CA LEU A 252 20.61 -25.67 -21.52
C LEU A 252 21.32 -24.53 -22.28
N ASN A 253 22.31 -24.89 -23.09
CA ASN A 253 23.23 -23.93 -23.72
C ASN A 253 22.62 -23.11 -24.88
N GLN A 254 21.46 -23.53 -25.40
CA GLN A 254 20.77 -22.86 -26.51
C GLN A 254 19.77 -21.79 -26.06
N LEU A 255 19.65 -21.54 -24.75
CA LEU A 255 18.69 -20.58 -24.21
C LEU A 255 18.94 -19.16 -24.75
N LYS A 256 17.88 -18.60 -25.34
CA LYS A 256 17.76 -17.21 -25.79
C LYS A 256 16.87 -16.38 -24.85
N SER A 257 15.87 -16.98 -24.21
CA SER A 257 14.99 -16.29 -23.27
C SER A 257 14.79 -17.10 -21.99
N LEU A 258 15.00 -16.46 -20.84
CA LEU A 258 14.85 -17.07 -19.52
C LEU A 258 14.04 -16.16 -18.58
N ASN A 259 12.85 -16.61 -18.21
CA ASN A 259 12.00 -15.88 -17.27
C ASN A 259 12.00 -16.56 -15.89
N LEU A 260 12.57 -15.86 -14.91
CA LEU A 260 12.69 -16.27 -13.50
C LEU A 260 11.96 -15.29 -12.57
N ASN A 261 11.06 -14.45 -13.09
CA ASN A 261 10.32 -13.49 -12.26
C ASN A 261 9.70 -14.18 -11.04
N GLY A 262 9.87 -13.62 -9.84
CA GLY A 262 9.32 -14.16 -8.61
C GLY A 262 9.99 -15.43 -8.06
N CYS A 263 11.04 -15.97 -8.71
CA CYS A 263 11.81 -17.12 -8.20
C CYS A 263 12.74 -16.67 -7.05
N GLN A 264 12.23 -16.68 -5.81
CA GLN A 264 12.92 -16.12 -4.63
C GLN A 264 14.19 -16.89 -4.19
N GLN A 265 14.38 -18.10 -4.70
CA GLN A 265 15.52 -18.98 -4.45
C GLN A 265 16.76 -18.63 -5.29
N ILE A 266 16.59 -17.85 -6.37
CA ILE A 266 17.68 -17.47 -7.28
C ILE A 266 18.65 -16.53 -6.56
N THR A 267 19.93 -16.89 -6.56
CA THR A 267 21.05 -16.14 -5.98
C THR A 267 22.08 -15.74 -7.05
N ASN A 268 23.11 -14.99 -6.65
CA ASN A 268 24.25 -14.65 -7.52
C ASN A 268 24.93 -15.88 -8.12
N ASP A 269 25.09 -16.97 -7.34
CA ASP A 269 25.69 -18.22 -7.83
C ASP A 269 24.92 -18.80 -9.01
N ASN A 270 23.59 -18.73 -8.96
CA ASN A 270 22.74 -19.17 -10.06
C ASN A 270 22.97 -18.31 -11.32
N LEU A 271 23.07 -16.99 -11.17
CA LEU A 271 23.36 -16.09 -12.29
C LEU A 271 24.76 -16.32 -12.87
N CYS A 272 25.76 -16.62 -12.04
CA CYS A 272 27.08 -17.02 -12.49
C CYS A 272 27.06 -18.32 -13.30
N LYS A 273 26.24 -19.31 -12.91
CA LYS A 273 26.07 -20.55 -13.70
C LYS A 273 25.34 -20.30 -15.03
N ILE A 274 24.30 -19.47 -15.03
CA ILE A 274 23.62 -19.01 -16.25
C ILE A 274 24.61 -18.33 -17.19
N SER A 275 25.41 -17.39 -16.67
CA SER A 275 26.33 -16.60 -17.48
C SER A 275 27.46 -17.41 -18.11
N ASN A 276 27.89 -18.48 -17.46
CA ASN A 276 28.88 -19.43 -18.01
C ASN A 276 28.32 -20.31 -19.14
N SER A 277 27.02 -20.60 -19.12
CA SER A 277 26.41 -21.67 -19.94
C SER A 277 25.55 -21.09 -21.09
N CYS A 278 24.67 -20.14 -20.79
CA CYS A 278 23.68 -19.56 -21.71
C CYS A 278 24.26 -18.36 -22.48
N LYS A 279 25.27 -18.57 -23.32
CA LYS A 279 25.97 -17.49 -24.04
C LYS A 279 25.12 -16.81 -25.13
N HIS A 280 24.02 -17.44 -25.54
CA HIS A 280 23.08 -16.93 -26.54
C HIS A 280 21.91 -16.15 -25.94
N LEU A 281 21.90 -15.93 -24.63
CA LEU A 281 20.79 -15.28 -23.95
C LEU A 281 20.56 -13.85 -24.44
N GLU A 282 19.36 -13.58 -24.94
CA GLU A 282 18.88 -12.29 -25.44
C GLU A 282 17.84 -11.66 -24.52
N GLU A 283 17.06 -12.46 -23.80
CA GLU A 283 16.06 -11.98 -22.84
C GLU A 283 16.25 -12.66 -21.49
N ILE A 284 16.24 -11.86 -20.43
CA ILE A 284 16.23 -12.39 -19.07
C ILE A 284 15.35 -11.53 -18.17
N HIS A 285 14.49 -12.21 -17.41
CA HIS A 285 13.59 -11.58 -16.45
C HIS A 285 13.86 -12.09 -15.03
N LEU A 286 14.28 -11.19 -14.15
CA LEU A 286 14.72 -11.43 -12.78
C LEU A 286 13.87 -10.65 -11.76
N ASN A 287 12.71 -10.13 -12.15
CA ASN A 287 11.92 -9.27 -11.28
C ASN A 287 11.58 -10.01 -9.98
N GLY A 288 11.84 -9.37 -8.84
CA GLY A 288 11.57 -9.96 -7.52
C GLY A 288 12.47 -11.13 -7.08
N CYS A 289 13.58 -11.41 -7.79
CA CYS A 289 14.63 -12.35 -7.35
C CYS A 289 15.50 -11.73 -6.23
N ASN A 290 14.89 -11.45 -5.07
CA ASN A 290 15.43 -10.55 -4.03
C ASN A 290 16.75 -10.97 -3.34
N ARG A 291 17.39 -12.08 -3.74
CA ARG A 291 18.71 -12.52 -3.25
C ARG A 291 19.84 -12.21 -4.25
N VAL A 292 19.52 -11.53 -5.34
CA VAL A 292 20.48 -11.06 -6.34
C VAL A 292 20.93 -9.64 -5.97
N ASP A 293 22.24 -9.43 -5.90
CA ASP A 293 22.88 -8.13 -5.73
C ASP A 293 23.70 -7.75 -6.98
N ASP A 294 24.51 -6.70 -6.88
CA ASP A 294 25.35 -6.24 -7.98
C ASP A 294 26.24 -7.32 -8.58
N GLN A 295 26.82 -8.20 -7.77
CA GLN A 295 27.75 -9.22 -8.26
C GLN A 295 27.05 -10.19 -9.21
N GLY A 296 25.81 -10.58 -8.91
CA GLY A 296 25.02 -11.43 -9.79
C GLY A 296 24.75 -10.78 -11.16
N ILE A 297 24.44 -9.48 -11.18
CA ILE A 297 24.25 -8.74 -12.44
C ILE A 297 25.57 -8.57 -13.20
N VAL A 298 26.67 -8.25 -12.51
CA VAL A 298 28.01 -8.16 -13.09
C VAL A 298 28.40 -9.46 -13.79
N ASP A 299 28.24 -10.59 -13.10
CA ASP A 299 28.59 -11.91 -13.62
C ASP A 299 27.75 -12.25 -14.86
N LEU A 300 26.46 -11.92 -14.83
CA LEU A 300 25.54 -12.12 -15.95
C LEU A 300 25.96 -11.33 -17.19
N VAL A 301 26.03 -10.00 -17.10
CA VAL A 301 26.24 -9.13 -18.27
C VAL A 301 27.67 -9.20 -18.80
N SER A 302 28.64 -9.65 -17.98
CA SER A 302 30.02 -9.84 -18.43
C SER A 302 30.18 -10.90 -19.51
N LYS A 303 29.30 -11.92 -19.52
CA LYS A 303 29.35 -13.08 -20.43
C LYS A 303 28.16 -13.13 -21.39
N CYS A 304 26.95 -12.84 -20.93
CA CYS A 304 25.73 -12.80 -21.76
C CYS A 304 25.60 -11.46 -22.49
N LYS A 305 26.49 -11.20 -23.46
CA LYS A 305 26.58 -9.89 -24.15
C LYS A 305 25.47 -9.62 -25.17
N LYS A 306 24.68 -10.64 -25.53
CA LYS A 306 23.56 -10.54 -26.49
C LYS A 306 22.24 -10.11 -25.87
N ILE A 307 22.20 -9.83 -24.56
CA ILE A 307 20.98 -9.42 -23.86
C ILE A 307 20.44 -8.12 -24.48
N LYS A 308 19.21 -8.20 -24.99
CA LYS A 308 18.38 -7.12 -25.53
C LYS A 308 17.26 -6.73 -24.56
N ILE A 309 16.76 -7.67 -23.76
CA ILE A 309 15.72 -7.39 -22.76
C ILE A 309 16.21 -7.81 -21.39
N LEU A 310 16.30 -6.83 -20.48
CA LEU A 310 16.71 -7.04 -19.11
C LEU A 310 15.64 -6.48 -18.17
N SER A 311 14.94 -7.39 -17.48
CA SER A 311 14.02 -7.01 -16.41
C SER A 311 14.61 -7.39 -15.07
N MET A 312 14.82 -6.39 -14.20
CA MET A 312 15.44 -6.56 -12.88
C MET A 312 14.72 -5.73 -11.81
N SER A 313 13.42 -5.52 -12.01
CA SER A 313 12.57 -4.74 -11.13
C SER A 313 12.42 -5.37 -9.74
N GLY A 314 12.39 -4.55 -8.70
CA GLY A 314 12.28 -5.00 -7.32
C GLY A 314 13.52 -5.70 -6.75
N LEU A 315 14.65 -5.74 -7.48
CA LEU A 315 15.94 -6.18 -6.96
C LEU A 315 16.57 -5.07 -6.09
N ASN A 316 16.17 -5.01 -4.83
CA ASN A 316 16.49 -3.88 -3.94
C ASN A 316 17.95 -3.85 -3.44
N LEU A 317 18.78 -4.86 -3.76
CA LEU A 317 20.20 -4.93 -3.41
C LEU A 317 21.11 -4.39 -4.52
N LEU A 318 20.57 -3.97 -5.67
CA LEU A 318 21.36 -3.41 -6.75
C LEU A 318 21.71 -1.95 -6.46
N THR A 319 22.93 -1.55 -6.83
CA THR A 319 23.44 -0.18 -6.75
C THR A 319 23.96 0.27 -8.12
N ASP A 320 24.51 1.48 -8.19
CA ASP A 320 25.16 2.03 -9.40
C ASP A 320 26.15 1.09 -10.09
N ARG A 321 26.78 0.17 -9.33
CA ARG A 321 27.69 -0.83 -9.88
C ARG A 321 27.01 -1.69 -10.94
N SER A 322 25.78 -2.14 -10.70
CA SER A 322 24.99 -2.89 -11.70
C SER A 322 24.77 -2.10 -12.98
N MET A 323 24.25 -0.87 -12.88
CA MET A 323 23.97 -0.03 -14.05
C MET A 323 25.22 0.33 -14.84
N THR A 324 26.31 0.63 -14.14
CA THR A 324 27.62 0.90 -14.75
C THR A 324 28.08 -0.31 -15.56
N MET A 325 28.00 -1.51 -14.99
CA MET A 325 28.42 -2.74 -15.68
C MET A 325 27.51 -3.10 -16.85
N ILE A 326 26.18 -2.90 -16.73
CA ILE A 326 25.23 -3.05 -17.83
C ILE A 326 25.63 -2.16 -19.00
N CYS A 327 25.85 -0.87 -18.75
CA CYS A 327 26.21 0.10 -19.79
C CYS A 327 27.62 -0.15 -20.36
N GLN A 328 28.53 -0.77 -19.62
CA GLN A 328 29.85 -1.12 -20.12
C GLN A 328 29.84 -2.37 -21.02
N LYS A 329 29.02 -3.38 -20.69
CA LYS A 329 29.13 -4.72 -21.30
C LYS A 329 28.10 -5.00 -22.40
N LEU A 330 26.84 -4.61 -22.21
CA LEU A 330 25.77 -4.83 -23.20
C LEU A 330 25.89 -3.81 -24.34
N GLN A 331 25.53 -4.18 -25.57
CA GLN A 331 25.63 -3.28 -26.73
C GLN A 331 24.25 -2.84 -27.25
N ASP A 332 23.32 -3.79 -27.40
CA ASP A 332 22.04 -3.56 -28.09
C ASP A 332 20.84 -3.75 -27.16
N LEU A 333 20.89 -3.18 -25.96
CA LEU A 333 19.77 -3.25 -25.03
C LEU A 333 18.56 -2.49 -25.60
N GLN A 334 17.44 -3.20 -25.77
CA GLN A 334 16.20 -2.70 -26.34
C GLN A 334 15.13 -2.40 -25.29
N SER A 335 15.09 -3.19 -24.21
CA SER A 335 14.13 -3.00 -23.12
C SER A 335 14.80 -3.14 -21.77
N LEU A 336 14.63 -2.11 -20.93
CA LEU A 336 15.18 -2.07 -19.57
C LEU A 336 14.04 -1.85 -18.58
N CYS A 337 13.86 -2.79 -17.63
CA CYS A 337 12.86 -2.67 -16.56
C CYS A 337 13.53 -2.63 -15.18
N ILE A 338 13.49 -1.46 -14.56
CA ILE A 338 14.11 -1.13 -13.26
C ILE A 338 13.08 -0.64 -12.23
N ASN A 339 11.80 -1.01 -12.38
CA ASN A 339 10.75 -0.58 -11.47
C ASN A 339 11.12 -0.93 -10.03
N HIS A 340 10.69 -0.07 -9.09
CA HIS A 340 10.95 -0.23 -7.66
C HIS A 340 12.42 -0.23 -7.22
N ILE A 341 13.40 -0.02 -8.12
CA ILE A 341 14.80 0.16 -7.73
C ILE A 341 14.99 1.59 -7.20
N GLN A 342 15.58 1.71 -6.00
CA GLN A 342 15.75 2.99 -5.30
C GLN A 342 17.21 3.45 -5.15
N TRP A 343 18.17 2.59 -5.49
CA TRP A 343 19.60 2.80 -5.20
C TRP A 343 20.46 3.07 -6.44
N PHE A 344 19.82 3.39 -7.58
CA PHE A 344 20.51 3.95 -8.73
C PHE A 344 20.50 5.47 -8.63
N THR A 345 21.68 6.06 -8.60
CA THR A 345 21.86 7.51 -8.67
C THR A 345 21.65 8.00 -10.10
N GLU A 346 21.38 9.29 -10.22
CA GLU A 346 21.32 9.98 -11.51
C GLU A 346 22.58 9.73 -12.35
N LYS A 347 23.77 9.78 -11.73
CA LYS A 347 25.05 9.60 -12.42
C LYS A 347 25.14 8.25 -13.15
N SER A 348 24.68 7.16 -12.55
CA SER A 348 24.72 5.84 -13.20
C SER A 348 23.66 5.69 -14.28
N LEU A 349 22.48 6.29 -14.10
CA LEU A 349 21.39 6.24 -15.07
C LEU A 349 21.66 7.12 -16.31
N MET A 350 22.38 8.22 -16.17
CA MET A 350 22.82 9.07 -17.29
C MET A 350 23.73 8.33 -18.30
N LEU A 351 24.25 7.14 -17.94
CA LEU A 351 25.00 6.30 -18.87
C LEU A 351 24.10 5.64 -19.93
N ILE A 352 22.82 5.46 -19.63
CA ILE A 352 21.86 4.72 -20.48
C ILE A 352 21.69 5.42 -21.83
N GLY A 353 21.37 6.71 -21.82
CA GLY A 353 21.07 7.47 -23.05
C GLY A 353 22.22 7.43 -24.03
N LYS A 354 23.44 7.72 -23.55
CA LYS A 354 24.66 7.65 -24.38
C LYS A 354 24.93 6.23 -24.91
N LYS A 355 24.74 5.21 -24.07
CA LYS A 355 25.12 3.84 -24.41
C LYS A 355 24.16 3.20 -25.40
N PHE A 356 22.85 3.33 -25.18
CA PHE A 356 21.81 2.61 -25.91
C PHE A 356 21.02 3.50 -26.88
N LYS A 357 21.59 4.65 -27.28
CA LYS A 357 21.00 5.65 -28.19
C LYS A 357 20.31 5.07 -29.44
N ASN A 358 20.87 3.99 -30.01
CA ASN A 358 20.42 3.39 -31.26
C ASN A 358 19.60 2.11 -31.05
N SER A 359 19.38 1.68 -29.79
CA SER A 359 18.75 0.38 -29.50
C SER A 359 17.59 0.47 -28.52
N LEU A 360 17.60 1.40 -27.57
CA LEU A 360 16.62 1.43 -26.47
C LEU A 360 15.23 1.84 -26.97
N ARG A 361 14.28 0.90 -26.88
CA ARG A 361 12.89 1.05 -27.32
C ARG A 361 11.90 1.18 -26.17
N CYS A 362 12.18 0.53 -25.04
CA CYS A 362 11.28 0.50 -23.90
C CYS A 362 12.03 0.77 -22.59
N PHE A 363 11.53 1.72 -21.81
CA PHE A 363 12.11 2.10 -20.53
C PHE A 363 11.04 2.09 -19.44
N TYR A 364 11.19 1.19 -18.46
CA TYR A 364 10.27 1.04 -17.33
C TYR A 364 10.99 1.34 -16.03
N ALA A 365 10.59 2.42 -15.37
CA ALA A 365 11.15 2.90 -14.12
C ALA A 365 10.04 3.29 -13.12
N TYR A 366 8.93 2.56 -13.09
CA TYR A 366 7.80 2.79 -12.19
C TYR A 366 8.25 2.82 -10.72
N ASN A 367 7.79 3.85 -10.00
CA ASN A 367 8.03 4.06 -8.57
C ASN A 367 9.53 3.96 -8.20
N THR A 368 10.38 4.61 -8.99
CA THR A 368 11.82 4.79 -8.75
C THR A 368 12.12 6.25 -8.32
N LEU A 369 13.40 6.58 -8.11
CA LEU A 369 13.86 7.94 -7.78
C LEU A 369 14.43 8.72 -8.97
N ILE A 370 14.17 8.27 -10.20
CA ILE A 370 14.61 8.95 -11.43
C ILE A 370 14.17 10.42 -11.45
N THR A 371 15.08 11.28 -11.89
CA THR A 371 14.92 12.74 -11.97
C THR A 371 14.62 13.20 -13.39
N ASP A 372 14.17 14.45 -13.54
CA ASP A 372 13.92 15.05 -14.85
C ASP A 372 15.14 15.03 -15.77
N SER A 373 16.34 15.25 -15.24
CA SER A 373 17.59 15.25 -16.00
C SER A 373 17.87 13.89 -16.64
N VAL A 374 17.76 12.79 -15.88
CA VAL A 374 17.91 11.43 -16.41
C VAL A 374 16.88 11.13 -17.49
N LEU A 375 15.60 11.43 -17.23
CA LEU A 375 14.55 11.13 -18.19
C LEU A 375 14.68 11.96 -19.46
N SER A 376 15.12 13.22 -19.34
CA SER A 376 15.41 14.10 -20.46
C SER A 376 16.60 13.59 -21.28
N ASP A 377 17.69 13.15 -20.63
CA ASP A 377 18.85 12.56 -21.31
C ASP A 377 18.46 11.33 -22.13
N ILE A 378 17.69 10.41 -21.54
CA ILE A 378 17.18 9.22 -22.24
C ILE A 378 16.30 9.65 -23.42
N ALA A 379 15.37 10.60 -23.21
CA ALA A 379 14.47 11.07 -24.26
C ALA A 379 15.21 11.73 -25.44
N ILE A 380 16.25 12.52 -25.17
CA ILE A 380 17.05 13.18 -26.20
C ILE A 380 17.90 12.15 -26.96
N ASN A 381 18.68 11.35 -26.24
CA ASN A 381 19.65 10.44 -26.85
C ASN A 381 19.00 9.22 -27.52
N CYS A 382 17.87 8.72 -27.00
CA CYS A 382 17.18 7.52 -27.52
C CYS A 382 15.94 7.88 -28.38
N SER A 383 15.75 9.15 -28.73
CA SER A 383 14.59 9.70 -29.45
C SER A 383 14.17 8.91 -30.70
N SER A 384 15.14 8.35 -31.44
CA SER A 384 14.91 7.62 -32.69
C SER A 384 14.28 6.23 -32.53
N GLN A 385 14.28 5.66 -31.32
CA GLN A 385 13.80 4.29 -31.06
C GLN A 385 12.78 4.21 -29.91
N LEU A 386 12.78 5.20 -29.00
CA LEU A 386 12.01 5.13 -27.76
C LEU A 386 10.50 5.16 -28.03
N SER A 387 9.85 4.03 -27.77
CA SER A 387 8.45 3.77 -28.10
C SER A 387 7.57 3.61 -26.86
N VAL A 388 8.13 3.19 -25.74
CA VAL A 388 7.42 2.98 -24.47
C VAL A 388 8.19 3.59 -23.31
N ILE A 389 7.51 4.44 -22.54
CA ILE A 389 8.04 5.02 -21.31
C ILE A 389 7.03 4.79 -20.18
N ASN A 390 7.48 4.15 -19.10
CA ASN A 390 6.72 4.07 -17.86
C ASN A 390 7.53 4.65 -16.70
N VAL A 391 7.06 5.78 -16.18
CA VAL A 391 7.66 6.49 -15.04
C VAL A 391 6.61 6.80 -13.97
N SER A 392 5.50 6.05 -13.93
CA SER A 392 4.42 6.35 -12.98
C SER A 392 4.91 6.27 -11.54
N LYS A 393 4.30 7.09 -10.67
CA LYS A 393 4.69 7.24 -9.25
C LYS A 393 6.15 7.68 -9.00
N CYS A 394 6.90 8.10 -10.03
CA CYS A 394 8.20 8.73 -9.85
C CYS A 394 8.03 10.17 -9.37
N LYS A 395 8.60 10.48 -8.21
CA LYS A 395 8.27 11.72 -7.49
C LYS A 395 9.12 12.93 -7.89
N ASN A 396 10.25 12.68 -8.56
CA ASN A 396 11.17 13.72 -9.02
C ASN A 396 10.97 14.03 -10.51
N ILE A 397 9.83 13.61 -11.08
CA ILE A 397 9.43 13.88 -12.45
C ILE A 397 8.44 15.04 -12.45
N THR A 398 8.70 16.03 -13.29
CA THR A 398 7.88 17.25 -13.43
C THR A 398 7.53 17.50 -14.90
N ASN A 399 6.92 18.65 -15.19
CA ASN A 399 6.59 19.06 -16.56
C ASN A 399 7.83 19.11 -17.48
N THR A 400 9.02 19.38 -16.95
CA THR A 400 10.24 19.59 -17.73
C THR A 400 10.64 18.36 -18.55
N SER A 401 10.72 17.18 -17.92
CA SER A 401 11.08 15.97 -18.64
C SER A 401 9.96 15.47 -19.54
N ILE A 402 8.69 15.66 -19.17
CA ILE A 402 7.55 15.28 -20.00
C ILE A 402 7.48 16.16 -21.27
N ALA A 403 7.74 17.46 -21.15
CA ALA A 403 7.90 18.36 -22.29
C ALA A 403 9.05 17.91 -23.20
N THR A 404 10.19 17.51 -22.61
CA THR A 404 11.34 17.00 -23.36
C THR A 404 11.01 15.70 -24.11
N ILE A 405 10.29 14.77 -23.47
CA ILE A 405 9.77 13.56 -24.12
C ILE A 405 8.88 13.94 -25.30
N ALA A 406 7.94 14.87 -25.10
CA ALA A 406 7.01 15.27 -26.14
C ALA A 406 7.74 15.76 -27.40
N ILE A 407 8.71 16.67 -27.21
CA ILE A 407 9.46 17.31 -28.30
C ILE A 407 10.38 16.32 -29.02
N ASN A 408 11.06 15.43 -28.29
CA ASN A 408 12.11 14.58 -28.86
C ASN A 408 11.60 13.20 -29.30
N CYS A 409 10.70 12.58 -28.54
CA CYS A 409 10.24 11.20 -28.78
C CYS A 409 8.88 11.13 -29.48
N GLY A 410 8.20 12.25 -29.71
CA GLY A 410 6.79 12.26 -30.12
C GLY A 410 6.46 11.46 -31.39
N LYS A 411 7.39 11.35 -32.34
CA LYS A 411 7.20 10.57 -33.58
C LYS A 411 7.29 9.04 -33.38
N MET A 412 7.90 8.57 -32.30
CA MET A 412 8.12 7.15 -32.03
C MET A 412 7.32 6.63 -30.82
N LEU A 413 6.94 7.53 -29.90
CA LEU A 413 6.29 7.18 -28.66
C LEU A 413 4.87 6.66 -28.91
N THR A 414 4.63 5.40 -28.53
CA THR A 414 3.34 4.72 -28.70
C THR A 414 2.63 4.47 -27.37
N LYS A 415 3.37 4.36 -26.25
CA LYS A 415 2.80 4.15 -24.92
C LYS A 415 3.50 5.02 -23.88
N LEU A 416 2.70 5.77 -23.12
CA LEU A 416 3.18 6.65 -22.08
C LEU A 416 2.36 6.48 -20.79
N PHE A 417 3.06 6.12 -19.71
CA PHE A 417 2.46 5.84 -18.40
C PHE A 417 2.93 6.89 -17.38
N LEU A 418 2.01 7.75 -16.93
CA LEU A 418 2.26 8.90 -16.05
C LEU A 418 1.38 8.90 -14.80
N GLN A 419 0.84 7.75 -14.40
CA GLN A 419 -0.05 7.66 -13.25
C GLN A 419 0.58 8.24 -11.98
N ASN A 420 -0.19 9.04 -11.23
CA ASN A 420 0.21 9.66 -9.98
C ASN A 420 1.49 10.51 -10.06
N ILE A 421 1.70 11.25 -11.14
CA ILE A 421 2.71 12.32 -11.20
C ILE A 421 2.03 13.62 -10.77
N GLU A 422 2.30 14.05 -9.54
CA GLU A 422 1.59 15.15 -8.88
C GLU A 422 1.90 16.52 -9.53
N CYS A 423 3.08 16.71 -10.11
CA CYS A 423 3.53 18.00 -10.64
C CYS A 423 3.09 18.29 -12.10
N LEU A 424 2.33 17.41 -12.75
CA LEU A 424 1.89 17.66 -14.14
C LEU A 424 0.86 18.77 -14.22
N SER A 425 1.05 19.66 -15.19
CA SER A 425 0.16 20.77 -15.52
C SER A 425 -0.22 20.71 -16.99
N ILE A 426 -1.11 21.62 -17.40
CA ILE A 426 -1.54 21.81 -18.79
C ILE A 426 -0.37 21.91 -19.78
N HIS A 427 0.74 22.54 -19.41
CA HIS A 427 1.82 22.84 -20.33
C HIS A 427 2.44 21.58 -20.95
N SER A 428 2.81 20.59 -20.12
CA SER A 428 3.42 19.36 -20.62
C SER A 428 2.43 18.49 -21.39
N ILE A 429 1.16 18.44 -20.97
CA ILE A 429 0.12 17.69 -21.67
C ILE A 429 -0.20 18.31 -23.03
N SER A 430 -0.18 19.64 -23.15
CA SER A 430 -0.34 20.34 -24.43
C SER A 430 0.75 19.98 -25.43
N LEU A 431 2.00 19.90 -24.96
CA LEU A 431 3.11 19.45 -25.80
C LEU A 431 2.96 17.97 -26.20
N LEU A 432 2.51 17.10 -25.28
CA LEU A 432 2.22 15.70 -25.60
C LEU A 432 1.16 15.60 -26.70
N GLY A 433 0.04 16.30 -26.55
CA GLY A 433 -1.02 16.33 -27.56
C GLY A 433 -0.54 16.83 -28.92
N LYS A 434 0.33 17.86 -28.93
CA LYS A 434 0.88 18.44 -30.16
C LYS A 434 1.87 17.53 -30.89
N TYR A 435 2.78 16.87 -30.17
CA TYR A 435 3.93 16.19 -30.79
C TYR A 435 3.82 14.65 -30.78
N CYS A 436 3.07 14.05 -29.86
CA CYS A 436 3.01 12.60 -29.67
C CYS A 436 1.83 11.92 -30.39
N THR A 437 1.58 12.28 -31.65
CA THR A 437 0.42 11.81 -32.43
C THR A 437 0.40 10.30 -32.71
N GLN A 438 1.47 9.58 -32.38
CA GLN A 438 1.60 8.13 -32.48
C GLN A 438 1.16 7.39 -31.21
N LEU A 439 0.77 8.10 -30.16
CA LEU A 439 0.32 7.48 -28.92
C LEU A 439 -0.92 6.62 -29.14
N THR A 440 -0.81 5.37 -28.72
CA THR A 440 -1.89 4.38 -28.66
C THR A 440 -2.35 4.12 -27.22
N THR A 441 -1.50 4.41 -26.23
CA THR A 441 -1.81 4.25 -24.81
C THR A 441 -1.32 5.46 -24.02
N LEU A 442 -2.23 6.11 -23.30
CA LEU A 442 -1.93 7.22 -22.40
C LEU A 442 -2.65 7.01 -21.06
N ARG A 443 -1.86 6.89 -19.99
CA ARG A 443 -2.39 6.77 -18.62
C ARG A 443 -2.03 8.01 -17.80
N LEU A 444 -3.05 8.76 -17.38
CA LEU A 444 -2.95 9.98 -16.58
C LEU A 444 -3.64 9.87 -15.22
N ASP A 445 -4.07 8.67 -14.82
CA ASP A 445 -4.85 8.50 -13.60
C ASP A 445 -4.09 8.94 -12.34
N GLY A 446 -4.80 9.66 -11.46
CA GLY A 446 -4.23 10.24 -10.24
C GLY A 446 -3.30 11.44 -10.44
N CYS A 447 -3.21 12.02 -11.64
CA CYS A 447 -2.51 13.30 -11.86
C CYS A 447 -3.38 14.49 -11.40
N LEU A 448 -3.44 14.70 -10.08
CA LEU A 448 -4.41 15.57 -9.41
C LEU A 448 -4.42 17.05 -9.83
N ASN A 449 -3.39 17.52 -10.55
CA ASN A 449 -3.24 18.90 -11.00
C ASN A 449 -3.68 19.16 -12.45
N LEU A 450 -4.11 18.14 -13.18
CA LEU A 450 -4.66 18.31 -14.53
C LEU A 450 -6.02 19.01 -14.49
N MET A 451 -6.27 19.86 -15.48
CA MET A 451 -7.49 20.64 -15.64
C MET A 451 -8.12 20.38 -17.02
N ASP A 452 -9.28 20.97 -17.29
CA ASP A 452 -10.04 20.77 -18.53
C ASP A 452 -9.22 21.01 -19.80
N ASP A 453 -8.42 22.06 -19.86
CA ASP A 453 -7.60 22.36 -21.02
C ASP A 453 -6.49 21.33 -21.24
N SER A 454 -6.07 20.62 -20.17
CA SER A 454 -5.15 19.49 -20.30
C SER A 454 -5.80 18.38 -21.13
N ILE A 455 -7.09 18.11 -20.90
CA ILE A 455 -7.84 17.10 -21.66
C ILE A 455 -8.11 17.58 -23.09
N GLN A 456 -8.54 18.83 -23.28
CA GLN A 456 -8.76 19.39 -24.61
C GLN A 456 -7.51 19.30 -25.50
N SER A 457 -6.33 19.48 -24.91
CA SER A 457 -5.07 19.40 -25.66
C SER A 457 -4.75 18.01 -26.23
N LEU A 458 -5.44 16.95 -25.79
CA LEU A 458 -5.30 15.59 -26.33
C LEU A 458 -6.05 15.37 -27.65
N GLN A 459 -6.82 16.35 -28.14
CA GLN A 459 -7.58 16.27 -29.39
C GLN A 459 -6.79 15.71 -30.59
N PRO A 460 -5.49 16.05 -30.81
CA PRO A 460 -4.74 15.55 -31.97
C PRO A 460 -4.32 14.07 -31.88
N LEU A 461 -4.56 13.37 -30.77
CA LEU A 461 -4.13 11.99 -30.55
C LEU A 461 -5.08 10.96 -31.19
N GLU A 462 -5.30 11.04 -32.50
CA GLU A 462 -6.32 10.24 -33.21
C GLU A 462 -6.09 8.72 -33.15
N ARG A 463 -4.84 8.28 -32.93
CA ARG A 463 -4.43 6.86 -32.82
C ARG A 463 -4.61 6.27 -31.41
N LEU A 464 -5.12 7.06 -30.46
CA LEU A 464 -5.21 6.66 -29.07
C LEU A 464 -6.25 5.55 -28.88
N LYS A 465 -5.81 4.38 -28.45
CA LYS A 465 -6.65 3.20 -28.17
C LYS A 465 -7.04 3.10 -26.70
N ILE A 466 -6.12 3.45 -25.80
CA ILE A 466 -6.32 3.35 -24.35
C ILE A 466 -6.10 4.72 -23.73
N LEU A 467 -7.14 5.25 -23.09
CA LEU A 467 -7.09 6.51 -22.35
C LEU A 467 -7.59 6.29 -20.91
N ASN A 468 -6.77 6.64 -19.93
CA ASN A 468 -7.18 6.64 -18.53
C ASN A 468 -7.11 8.02 -17.90
N LEU A 469 -8.28 8.54 -17.53
CA LEU A 469 -8.51 9.83 -16.89
C LEU A 469 -9.13 9.68 -15.49
N SER A 470 -8.95 8.52 -14.86
CA SER A 470 -9.58 8.22 -13.57
C SER A 470 -8.96 9.02 -12.43
N ASN A 471 -9.78 9.33 -11.42
CA ASN A 471 -9.37 10.09 -10.23
C ASN A 471 -8.68 11.43 -10.58
N LEU A 472 -9.35 12.23 -11.43
CA LEU A 472 -8.95 13.58 -11.83
C LEU A 472 -10.01 14.60 -11.33
N PRO A 473 -10.00 15.01 -10.05
CA PRO A 473 -11.10 15.75 -9.44
C PRO A 473 -11.36 17.15 -10.05
N LYS A 474 -10.40 17.70 -10.81
CA LYS A 474 -10.45 19.06 -11.36
C LYS A 474 -11.00 19.14 -12.79
N ILE A 475 -11.21 18.02 -13.48
CA ILE A 475 -11.76 18.02 -14.83
C ILE A 475 -13.30 17.98 -14.81
N ASN A 476 -13.91 18.57 -15.83
CA ASN A 476 -15.31 18.53 -16.18
C ASN A 476 -15.50 17.59 -17.37
N GLU A 477 -16.66 16.95 -17.49
CA GLU A 477 -16.97 16.08 -18.62
C GLU A 477 -16.96 16.78 -19.99
N ILE A 478 -17.26 18.09 -20.03
CA ILE A 478 -17.32 18.87 -21.28
C ILE A 478 -15.98 18.81 -22.03
N SER A 479 -14.85 18.84 -21.32
CA SER A 479 -13.53 18.79 -21.95
C SER A 479 -13.28 17.45 -22.64
N LEU A 480 -13.76 16.34 -22.07
CA LEU A 480 -13.70 15.03 -22.71
C LEU A 480 -14.67 14.92 -23.88
N ILE A 481 -15.93 15.35 -23.70
CA ILE A 481 -16.97 15.32 -24.74
C ILE A 481 -16.48 15.97 -26.04
N ARG A 482 -15.76 17.10 -25.94
CA ARG A 482 -15.20 17.82 -27.09
C ARG A 482 -14.17 17.01 -27.88
N ILE A 483 -13.36 16.17 -27.23
CA ILE A 483 -12.27 15.45 -27.90
C ILE A 483 -12.67 14.07 -28.39
N LEU A 484 -13.70 13.45 -27.83
CA LEU A 484 -14.13 12.07 -28.18
C LEU A 484 -14.32 11.85 -29.70
N PRO A 485 -14.92 12.78 -30.48
CA PRO A 485 -15.03 12.64 -31.94
C PRO A 485 -13.69 12.52 -32.68
N SER A 486 -12.61 13.07 -32.10
CA SER A 486 -11.27 13.00 -32.70
C SER A 486 -10.57 11.68 -32.39
N LEU A 487 -10.89 11.03 -31.27
CA LEU A 487 -10.25 9.78 -30.81
C LEU A 487 -10.86 8.52 -31.46
N LYS A 488 -10.84 8.45 -32.80
CA LYS A 488 -11.58 7.43 -33.58
C LYS A 488 -11.15 5.98 -33.30
N ASP A 489 -9.91 5.76 -32.87
CA ASP A 489 -9.36 4.44 -32.56
C ASP A 489 -9.52 4.04 -31.08
N LEU A 490 -10.26 4.82 -30.28
CA LEU A 490 -10.43 4.53 -28.85
C LEU A 490 -11.15 3.19 -28.60
N GLU A 491 -10.48 2.31 -27.87
CA GLU A 491 -10.92 0.94 -27.54
C GLU A 491 -11.14 0.77 -26.03
N GLU A 492 -10.41 1.50 -25.18
CA GLU A 492 -10.55 1.44 -23.72
C GLU A 492 -10.58 2.84 -23.09
N LEU A 493 -11.62 3.10 -22.30
CA LEU A 493 -11.79 4.36 -21.59
C LEU A 493 -12.06 4.12 -20.10
N TYR A 494 -11.25 4.76 -19.26
CA TYR A 494 -11.32 4.65 -17.81
C TYR A 494 -11.61 6.02 -17.18
N LEU A 495 -12.76 6.14 -16.51
CA LEU A 495 -13.29 7.37 -15.90
C LEU A 495 -13.69 7.18 -14.43
N TYR A 496 -13.24 6.10 -13.77
CA TYR A 496 -13.66 5.79 -12.41
C TYR A 496 -13.17 6.85 -11.42
N GLU A 497 -13.90 6.99 -10.30
CA GLU A 497 -13.63 8.01 -9.27
C GLU A 497 -13.66 9.46 -9.78
N ASN A 498 -14.44 9.73 -10.83
CA ASN A 498 -14.74 11.10 -11.28
C ASN A 498 -16.24 11.41 -11.10
N PRO A 499 -16.65 12.08 -10.00
CA PRO A 499 -18.07 12.29 -9.69
C PRO A 499 -18.79 13.25 -10.65
N ARG A 500 -18.05 14.05 -11.43
CA ARG A 500 -18.60 15.04 -12.38
C ARG A 500 -19.02 14.47 -13.73
N PHE A 501 -18.76 13.19 -13.99
CA PHE A 501 -19.10 12.56 -15.26
C PHE A 501 -20.53 12.03 -15.22
N SER A 502 -21.29 12.34 -16.27
CA SER A 502 -22.71 12.02 -16.38
C SER A 502 -23.04 11.23 -17.64
N ASP A 503 -24.33 10.97 -17.83
CA ASP A 503 -24.90 10.41 -19.05
C ASP A 503 -24.47 11.13 -20.34
N LEU A 504 -24.13 12.42 -20.29
CA LEU A 504 -23.70 13.19 -21.47
C LEU A 504 -22.41 12.63 -22.07
N THR A 505 -21.45 12.28 -21.22
CA THR A 505 -20.18 11.67 -21.66
C THR A 505 -20.44 10.36 -22.38
N ILE A 506 -21.28 9.51 -21.81
CA ILE A 506 -21.52 8.15 -22.34
C ILE A 506 -22.35 8.21 -23.63
N LYS A 507 -23.30 9.13 -23.74
CA LYS A 507 -24.01 9.39 -25.00
C LYS A 507 -23.04 9.83 -26.10
N GLN A 508 -22.13 10.75 -25.82
CA GLN A 508 -21.13 11.18 -26.81
C GLN A 508 -20.18 10.04 -27.22
N LEU A 509 -19.75 9.23 -26.23
CA LEU A 509 -18.91 8.04 -26.47
C LEU A 509 -19.59 7.04 -27.41
N SER A 510 -20.90 6.82 -27.21
CA SER A 510 -21.72 5.92 -28.03
C SER A 510 -21.72 6.32 -29.51
N ILE A 511 -21.78 7.63 -29.77
CA ILE A 511 -21.80 8.19 -31.13
C ILE A 511 -20.39 8.17 -31.76
N SER A 512 -19.39 8.54 -30.96
CA SER A 512 -18.05 8.85 -31.47
C SER A 512 -17.14 7.62 -31.58
N ASN A 513 -17.34 6.61 -30.71
CA ASN A 513 -16.37 5.53 -30.50
C ASN A 513 -17.06 4.15 -30.46
N PRO A 514 -17.61 3.65 -31.58
CA PRO A 514 -18.29 2.35 -31.63
C PRO A 514 -17.36 1.13 -31.43
N ARG A 515 -16.04 1.35 -31.43
CA ARG A 515 -15.00 0.33 -31.22
C ARG A 515 -14.65 0.07 -29.75
N ILE A 516 -15.30 0.76 -28.79
CA ILE A 516 -15.04 0.58 -27.37
C ILE A 516 -15.25 -0.88 -26.95
N THR A 517 -14.23 -1.45 -26.31
CA THR A 517 -14.19 -2.80 -25.76
C THR A 517 -14.12 -2.82 -24.23
N SER A 518 -13.65 -1.74 -23.60
CA SER A 518 -13.56 -1.61 -22.15
C SER A 518 -14.02 -0.23 -21.71
N LEU A 519 -15.01 -0.19 -20.81
CA LEU A 519 -15.49 1.04 -20.19
C LEU A 519 -15.55 0.87 -18.67
N ARG A 520 -14.94 1.82 -17.95
CA ARG A 520 -15.05 1.92 -16.49
C ARG A 520 -15.57 3.27 -16.06
N VAL A 521 -16.74 3.26 -15.45
CA VAL A 521 -17.44 4.42 -14.89
C VAL A 521 -17.84 4.19 -13.43
N ASP A 522 -17.20 3.22 -12.77
CA ASP A 522 -17.49 2.92 -11.38
C ASP A 522 -17.22 4.12 -10.46
N LYS A 523 -18.11 4.31 -9.48
CA LYS A 523 -18.12 5.48 -8.59
C LYS A 523 -18.24 6.84 -9.31
N THR A 524 -18.74 6.86 -10.55
CA THR A 524 -19.38 8.08 -11.10
C THR A 524 -20.76 8.23 -10.43
N VAL A 525 -21.32 9.44 -10.33
CA VAL A 525 -22.59 9.64 -9.59
C VAL A 525 -23.79 9.74 -10.53
N PHE A 526 -23.59 10.26 -11.75
CA PHE A 526 -24.66 10.71 -12.63
C PHE A 526 -24.85 9.84 -13.89
N VAL A 527 -24.29 8.63 -13.92
CA VAL A 527 -24.51 7.66 -15.00
C VAL A 527 -25.72 6.78 -14.67
N SER A 528 -26.64 6.67 -15.62
CA SER A 528 -27.92 5.99 -15.48
C SER A 528 -28.29 5.16 -16.72
N ASP A 529 -29.43 4.47 -16.65
CA ASP A 529 -29.98 3.73 -17.79
C ASP A 529 -30.14 4.57 -19.07
N ALA A 530 -30.39 5.88 -18.91
CA ALA A 530 -30.61 6.80 -20.03
C ALA A 530 -29.39 6.96 -20.96
N SER A 531 -28.19 6.59 -20.51
CA SER A 531 -27.00 6.53 -21.36
C SER A 531 -26.50 5.10 -21.59
N ILE A 532 -26.63 4.19 -20.62
CA ILE A 532 -26.14 2.83 -20.76
C ILE A 532 -26.90 2.05 -21.82
N ILE A 533 -28.24 2.11 -21.86
CA ILE A 533 -29.04 1.41 -22.87
C ILE A 533 -28.60 1.79 -24.31
N PRO A 534 -28.63 3.07 -24.72
CA PRO A 534 -28.20 3.44 -26.07
C PRO A 534 -26.72 3.13 -26.33
N PHE A 535 -25.85 3.24 -25.32
CA PHE A 535 -24.45 2.84 -25.44
C PHE A 535 -24.30 1.37 -25.80
N THR A 536 -25.00 0.48 -25.07
CA THR A 536 -24.95 -0.97 -25.32
C THR A 536 -25.50 -1.38 -26.68
N ASN A 537 -26.37 -0.58 -27.28
CA ASN A 537 -26.89 -0.83 -28.63
C ASN A 537 -25.98 -0.29 -29.73
N SER A 538 -25.12 0.68 -29.41
CA SER A 538 -24.25 1.36 -30.40
C SER A 538 -22.89 0.69 -30.55
N VAL A 539 -22.34 0.11 -29.48
CA VAL A 539 -21.06 -0.61 -29.51
C VAL A 539 -21.27 -2.08 -29.89
N SER A 540 -20.30 -2.73 -30.55
CA SER A 540 -20.47 -4.13 -30.99
C SER A 540 -19.53 -5.15 -30.34
N TYR A 541 -18.51 -4.70 -29.61
CA TYR A 541 -17.41 -5.54 -29.14
C TYR A 541 -17.06 -5.32 -27.67
N LEU A 542 -18.04 -4.95 -26.83
CA LEU A 542 -17.79 -4.69 -25.43
C LEU A 542 -17.38 -5.98 -24.71
N ARG A 543 -16.21 -5.96 -24.05
CA ARG A 543 -15.63 -7.07 -23.29
C ARG A 543 -15.61 -6.82 -21.79
N VAL A 544 -15.42 -5.57 -21.38
CA VAL A 544 -15.29 -5.18 -19.98
C VAL A 544 -16.21 -3.99 -19.71
N LEU A 545 -17.08 -4.13 -18.71
CA LEU A 545 -17.92 -3.03 -18.25
C LEU A 545 -17.95 -3.01 -16.72
N ASN A 546 -17.62 -1.86 -16.14
CA ASN A 546 -17.72 -1.66 -14.69
C ASN A 546 -18.67 -0.52 -14.35
N LEU A 547 -19.81 -0.88 -13.73
CA LEU A 547 -20.88 0.00 -13.28
C LEU A 547 -20.99 0.00 -11.74
N SER A 548 -19.99 -0.51 -11.03
CA SER A 548 -20.09 -0.70 -9.57
C SER A 548 -20.41 0.62 -8.85
N GLY A 549 -21.33 0.55 -7.90
CA GLY A 549 -21.79 1.67 -7.08
C GLY A 549 -22.77 2.63 -7.74
N LEU A 550 -23.17 2.41 -9.00
CA LEU A 550 -24.19 3.23 -9.66
C LEU A 550 -25.59 2.82 -9.19
N GLN A 551 -26.29 3.74 -8.53
CA GLN A 551 -27.62 3.49 -7.97
C GLN A 551 -28.75 3.62 -9.00
N SER A 552 -28.52 4.35 -10.10
CA SER A 552 -29.50 4.62 -11.15
C SER A 552 -29.49 3.59 -12.29
N ILE A 553 -28.89 2.43 -12.06
CA ILE A 553 -28.86 1.31 -13.02
C ILE A 553 -29.91 0.27 -12.63
N HIS A 554 -30.87 0.00 -13.51
CA HIS A 554 -31.95 -0.96 -13.30
C HIS A 554 -31.83 -2.17 -14.24
N ASP A 555 -32.76 -3.12 -14.09
CA ASP A 555 -32.80 -4.34 -14.90
C ASP A 555 -32.84 -4.08 -16.41
N SER A 556 -33.50 -3.02 -16.84
CA SER A 556 -33.61 -2.61 -18.25
C SER A 556 -32.24 -2.46 -18.93
N SER A 557 -31.28 -1.81 -18.28
CA SER A 557 -29.91 -1.66 -18.78
C SER A 557 -29.16 -2.96 -18.88
N ILE A 558 -29.28 -3.82 -17.87
CA ILE A 558 -28.55 -5.10 -17.82
C ILE A 558 -29.15 -6.10 -18.82
N MET A 559 -30.47 -6.10 -19.01
CA MET A 559 -31.13 -6.89 -20.04
C MET A 559 -30.72 -6.45 -21.44
N ALA A 560 -30.68 -5.13 -21.70
CA ALA A 560 -30.19 -4.59 -22.98
C ALA A 560 -28.72 -4.99 -23.22
N LEU A 561 -27.87 -4.84 -22.20
CA LEU A 561 -26.48 -5.27 -22.22
C LEU A 561 -26.33 -6.76 -22.56
N ALA A 562 -27.07 -7.63 -21.85
CA ALA A 562 -27.02 -9.07 -22.03
C ALA A 562 -27.48 -9.52 -23.42
N THR A 563 -28.54 -8.88 -23.93
CA THR A 563 -29.09 -9.21 -25.25
C THR A 563 -28.17 -8.77 -26.38
N SER A 564 -27.60 -7.56 -26.28
CA SER A 564 -26.80 -6.94 -27.34
C SER A 564 -25.33 -7.38 -27.33
N GLN A 565 -24.73 -7.60 -26.15
CA GLN A 565 -23.27 -7.78 -26.00
C GLN A 565 -22.86 -9.21 -25.60
N LYS A 566 -22.90 -10.13 -26.56
CA LYS A 566 -22.58 -11.57 -26.36
C LYS A 566 -21.10 -11.88 -26.08
N PHE A 567 -20.22 -10.88 -26.12
CA PHE A 567 -18.77 -11.05 -25.94
C PHE A 567 -18.24 -10.50 -24.62
N ILE A 568 -19.12 -10.08 -23.69
CA ILE A 568 -18.69 -9.58 -22.39
C ILE A 568 -17.98 -10.69 -21.61
N GLN A 569 -16.79 -10.35 -21.13
CA GLN A 569 -15.90 -11.23 -20.36
C GLN A 569 -15.83 -10.80 -18.89
N LYS A 570 -15.97 -9.52 -18.59
CA LYS A 570 -15.85 -9.00 -17.21
C LYS A 570 -16.95 -7.99 -16.93
N LEU A 571 -17.80 -8.32 -15.98
CA LEU A 571 -18.94 -7.49 -15.58
C LEU A 571 -18.89 -7.23 -14.07
N TYR A 572 -18.95 -5.96 -13.70
CA TYR A 572 -18.88 -5.51 -12.32
C TYR A 572 -20.10 -4.64 -12.00
N LEU A 573 -20.94 -5.12 -11.10
CA LEU A 573 -22.22 -4.53 -10.70
C LEU A 573 -22.35 -4.44 -9.17
N SER A 574 -21.25 -4.63 -8.42
CA SER A 574 -21.29 -4.56 -6.95
C SER A 574 -21.85 -3.21 -6.50
N GLY A 575 -22.83 -3.23 -5.60
CA GLY A 575 -23.51 -2.04 -5.08
C GLY A 575 -24.52 -1.37 -6.03
N CYS A 576 -24.86 -1.96 -7.19
CA CYS A 576 -26.01 -1.53 -7.99
C CYS A 576 -27.30 -2.02 -7.31
N LYS A 577 -27.93 -1.19 -6.48
CA LYS A 577 -29.06 -1.62 -5.64
C LYS A 577 -30.40 -1.78 -6.37
N SER A 578 -30.51 -1.23 -7.58
CA SER A 578 -31.78 -1.15 -8.33
C SER A 578 -31.93 -2.23 -9.42
N ILE A 579 -30.93 -3.10 -9.59
CA ILE A 579 -31.06 -4.33 -10.39
C ILE A 579 -31.71 -5.43 -9.54
N GLY A 580 -32.40 -6.38 -10.15
CA GLY A 580 -33.08 -7.51 -9.53
C GLY A 580 -32.81 -8.83 -10.26
N ASN A 581 -33.64 -9.84 -10.01
CA ASN A 581 -33.44 -11.20 -10.53
C ASN A 581 -33.36 -11.26 -12.07
N ASP A 582 -34.14 -10.44 -12.77
CA ASP A 582 -34.20 -10.41 -14.22
C ASP A 582 -32.84 -10.06 -14.84
N SER A 583 -32.09 -9.14 -14.24
CA SER A 583 -30.69 -8.88 -14.62
C SER A 583 -29.84 -10.14 -14.58
N LEU A 584 -29.93 -10.92 -13.49
CA LEU A 584 -29.08 -12.07 -13.28
C LEU A 584 -29.46 -13.24 -14.19
N PHE A 585 -30.76 -13.45 -14.42
CA PHE A 585 -31.26 -14.40 -15.42
C PHE A 585 -30.83 -14.02 -16.84
N ALA A 586 -30.87 -12.73 -17.20
CA ALA A 586 -30.40 -12.27 -18.51
C ALA A 586 -28.89 -12.49 -18.69
N ILE A 587 -28.08 -12.16 -17.68
CA ILE A 587 -26.63 -12.39 -17.70
C ILE A 587 -26.34 -13.88 -17.89
N THR A 588 -26.96 -14.75 -17.10
CA THR A 588 -26.68 -16.18 -17.11
C THR A 588 -27.22 -16.88 -18.35
N GLY A 589 -28.34 -16.40 -18.91
CA GLY A 589 -28.91 -16.90 -20.16
C GLY A 589 -28.10 -16.52 -21.41
N HIS A 590 -27.60 -15.29 -21.49
CA HIS A 590 -26.96 -14.78 -22.71
C HIS A 590 -25.42 -14.77 -22.69
N MET A 591 -24.79 -14.71 -21.51
CA MET A 591 -23.32 -14.60 -21.37
C MET A 591 -22.65 -15.90 -20.87
N SER A 592 -23.36 -17.03 -20.85
CA SER A 592 -22.89 -18.32 -20.31
C SER A 592 -21.55 -18.82 -20.87
N SER A 593 -21.26 -18.50 -22.13
CA SER A 593 -20.05 -18.95 -22.83
C SER A 593 -18.91 -17.93 -22.83
N SER A 594 -19.17 -16.67 -22.43
CA SER A 594 -18.20 -15.57 -22.56
C SER A 594 -17.70 -15.03 -21.22
N LEU A 595 -18.53 -15.05 -20.17
CA LEU A 595 -18.24 -14.35 -18.93
C LEU A 595 -17.20 -15.09 -18.07
N GLU A 596 -16.11 -14.39 -17.75
CA GLU A 596 -15.02 -14.89 -16.93
C GLU A 596 -14.97 -14.24 -15.53
N VAL A 597 -15.50 -13.02 -15.39
CA VAL A 597 -15.53 -12.27 -14.13
C VAL A 597 -16.92 -11.69 -13.91
N LEU A 598 -17.51 -12.03 -12.76
CA LEU A 598 -18.77 -11.46 -12.28
C LEU A 598 -18.60 -10.98 -10.84
N LYS A 599 -18.91 -9.72 -10.58
CA LYS A 599 -18.97 -9.17 -9.22
C LYS A 599 -20.31 -8.47 -8.98
N ILE A 600 -21.03 -8.94 -7.96
CA ILE A 600 -22.37 -8.47 -7.58
C ILE A 600 -22.46 -8.33 -6.05
N ASP A 601 -21.35 -7.95 -5.39
CA ASP A 601 -21.34 -7.78 -3.92
C ASP A 601 -22.33 -6.72 -3.46
N ASP A 602 -22.71 -6.79 -2.17
CA ASP A 602 -23.61 -5.83 -1.52
C ASP A 602 -25.00 -5.78 -2.17
N SER A 603 -25.48 -6.94 -2.64
CA SER A 603 -26.75 -7.09 -3.34
C SER A 603 -27.73 -7.96 -2.56
N HIS A 604 -28.73 -7.35 -1.91
CA HIS A 604 -29.77 -8.02 -1.13
C HIS A 604 -30.99 -8.43 -1.96
N GLN A 605 -31.13 -7.87 -3.16
CA GLN A 605 -32.28 -8.03 -4.04
C GLN A 605 -32.43 -9.42 -4.69
N PHE A 606 -31.37 -10.22 -4.74
CA PHE A 606 -31.34 -11.45 -5.53
C PHE A 606 -31.89 -12.63 -4.72
N THR A 607 -32.83 -13.37 -5.29
CA THR A 607 -33.33 -14.62 -4.71
C THR A 607 -32.29 -15.74 -4.84
N GLU A 608 -32.44 -16.80 -4.05
CA GLU A 608 -31.61 -18.01 -4.14
C GLU A 608 -31.64 -18.61 -5.56
N GLU A 609 -32.81 -18.64 -6.21
CA GLU A 609 -32.97 -19.15 -7.58
C GLU A 609 -32.14 -18.35 -8.58
N ALA A 610 -32.23 -17.01 -8.52
CA ALA A 610 -31.43 -16.14 -9.36
C ALA A 610 -29.93 -16.33 -9.11
N LEU A 611 -29.49 -16.42 -7.84
CA LEU A 611 -28.09 -16.67 -7.51
C LEU A 611 -27.62 -18.06 -7.98
N SER A 612 -28.48 -19.07 -7.92
CA SER A 612 -28.18 -20.43 -8.38
C SER A 612 -27.99 -20.51 -9.90
N SER A 613 -28.63 -19.61 -10.66
CA SER A 613 -28.42 -19.51 -12.12
C SER A 613 -26.98 -19.16 -12.51
N ILE A 614 -26.17 -18.59 -11.60
CA ILE A 614 -24.73 -18.31 -11.82
C ILE A 614 -23.97 -19.60 -12.17
N SER A 615 -24.44 -20.77 -11.71
CA SER A 615 -23.86 -22.06 -12.06
C SER A 615 -23.86 -22.38 -13.56
N LEU A 616 -24.66 -21.67 -14.37
CA LEU A 616 -24.66 -21.77 -15.84
C LEU A 616 -23.41 -21.16 -16.49
N LEU A 617 -22.69 -20.27 -15.77
CA LEU A 617 -21.49 -19.58 -16.24
C LEU A 617 -20.24 -20.47 -16.12
N LYS A 618 -20.16 -21.55 -16.91
CA LYS A 618 -19.10 -22.57 -16.79
C LYS A 618 -17.66 -22.05 -16.95
N GLY A 619 -17.49 -20.94 -17.69
CA GLY A 619 -16.20 -20.29 -17.93
C GLY A 619 -15.71 -19.33 -16.84
N LEU A 620 -16.48 -19.17 -15.75
CA LEU A 620 -16.22 -18.18 -14.72
C LEU A 620 -14.92 -18.47 -13.94
N LYS A 621 -14.04 -17.47 -13.88
CA LYS A 621 -12.74 -17.52 -13.16
C LYS A 621 -12.77 -16.73 -11.86
N ILE A 622 -13.53 -15.65 -11.80
CA ILE A 622 -13.66 -14.82 -10.59
C ILE A 622 -15.14 -14.56 -10.33
N LEU A 623 -15.59 -14.95 -9.13
CA LEU A 623 -16.93 -14.67 -8.64
C LEU A 623 -16.87 -13.92 -7.31
N SER A 624 -17.64 -12.84 -7.21
CA SER A 624 -17.83 -12.08 -5.99
C SER A 624 -19.32 -11.88 -5.72
N ILE A 625 -19.81 -12.54 -4.66
CA ILE A 625 -21.21 -12.57 -4.22
C ILE A 625 -21.31 -12.24 -2.73
N SER A 626 -20.36 -11.44 -2.23
CA SER A 626 -20.31 -11.10 -0.81
C SER A 626 -21.54 -10.29 -0.42
N HIS A 627 -22.10 -10.57 0.76
CA HIS A 627 -23.33 -9.95 1.26
C HIS A 627 -24.61 -10.24 0.45
N CYS A 628 -24.59 -11.22 -0.48
CA CYS A 628 -25.82 -11.74 -1.10
C CYS A 628 -26.58 -12.64 -0.11
N VAL A 629 -27.35 -12.02 0.79
CA VAL A 629 -27.93 -12.66 2.00
C VAL A 629 -28.80 -13.90 1.75
N HIS A 630 -29.39 -14.07 0.57
CA HIS A 630 -30.20 -15.23 0.17
C HIS A 630 -29.38 -16.40 -0.41
N THR A 631 -28.05 -16.32 -0.41
CA THR A 631 -27.19 -17.42 -0.87
C THR A 631 -27.21 -18.56 0.13
N THR A 632 -27.64 -19.74 -0.29
CA THR A 632 -27.67 -20.96 0.54
C THR A 632 -26.51 -21.91 0.21
N ASN A 633 -26.39 -23.00 0.96
CA ASN A 633 -25.47 -24.09 0.63
C ASN A 633 -25.70 -24.65 -0.78
N ASN A 634 -26.97 -24.87 -1.16
CA ASN A 634 -27.34 -25.43 -2.45
C ASN A 634 -26.84 -24.55 -3.61
N THR A 635 -26.96 -23.22 -3.48
CA THR A 635 -26.40 -22.27 -4.45
C THR A 635 -24.88 -22.46 -4.60
N ILE A 636 -24.14 -22.54 -3.50
CA ILE A 636 -22.69 -22.69 -3.55
C ILE A 636 -22.27 -24.06 -4.09
N ASP A 637 -22.99 -25.13 -3.73
CA ASP A 637 -22.71 -26.48 -4.25
C ASP A 637 -22.90 -26.55 -5.77
N LEU A 638 -23.97 -25.96 -6.30
CA LEU A 638 -24.20 -25.84 -7.74
C LEU A 638 -23.11 -25.05 -8.45
N ILE A 639 -22.68 -23.92 -7.87
CA ILE A 639 -21.56 -23.11 -8.39
C ILE A 639 -20.26 -23.92 -8.36
N GLY A 640 -19.94 -24.57 -7.24
CA GLY A 640 -18.74 -25.38 -7.09
C GLY A 640 -18.69 -26.52 -8.09
N TYR A 641 -19.80 -27.21 -8.31
CA TYR A 641 -19.90 -28.34 -9.24
C TYR A 641 -19.72 -27.93 -10.71
N ASN A 642 -20.33 -26.81 -11.13
CA ASN A 642 -20.39 -26.39 -12.53
C ASN A 642 -19.28 -25.40 -12.95
N CYS A 643 -18.89 -24.45 -12.08
CA CYS A 643 -17.94 -23.38 -12.39
C CYS A 643 -16.48 -23.80 -12.11
N ARG A 644 -16.04 -24.89 -12.74
CA ARG A 644 -14.74 -25.54 -12.47
C ARG A 644 -13.51 -24.72 -12.86
N GLU A 645 -13.68 -23.59 -13.54
CA GLU A 645 -12.61 -22.65 -13.88
C GLU A 645 -12.33 -21.61 -12.79
N LEU A 646 -13.10 -21.57 -11.69
CA LEU A 646 -12.94 -20.57 -10.63
C LEU A 646 -11.54 -20.61 -10.00
N GLU A 647 -10.89 -19.44 -10.02
CA GLU A 647 -9.60 -19.17 -9.38
C GLU A 647 -9.75 -18.29 -8.13
N GLN A 648 -10.81 -17.47 -8.07
CA GLN A 648 -11.08 -16.59 -6.93
C GLN A 648 -12.56 -16.59 -6.61
N LEU A 649 -12.87 -16.86 -5.33
CA LEU A 649 -14.24 -16.84 -4.82
C LEU A 649 -14.32 -15.96 -3.56
N TYR A 650 -15.16 -14.95 -3.64
CA TYR A 650 -15.47 -14.04 -2.54
C TYR A 650 -16.94 -14.24 -2.14
N MET A 651 -17.13 -14.80 -0.96
CA MET A 651 -18.43 -15.19 -0.41
C MET A 651 -18.52 -14.74 1.05
N CYS A 652 -18.15 -13.49 1.30
CA CYS A 652 -18.11 -12.92 2.64
C CYS A 652 -19.54 -12.66 3.17
N LYS A 653 -19.74 -12.80 4.47
CA LYS A 653 -20.99 -12.49 5.20
C LYS A 653 -22.25 -13.10 4.59
N LEU A 654 -22.20 -14.41 4.32
CA LEU A 654 -23.36 -15.18 3.88
C LEU A 654 -24.00 -15.92 5.08
N PRO A 655 -25.13 -15.43 5.63
CA PRO A 655 -25.67 -15.96 6.89
C PRO A 655 -26.27 -17.37 6.77
N MET A 656 -26.74 -17.77 5.58
CA MET A 656 -27.35 -19.09 5.35
C MET A 656 -26.34 -20.18 4.97
N VAL A 657 -25.07 -19.81 4.76
CA VAL A 657 -24.00 -20.76 4.42
C VAL A 657 -23.39 -21.34 5.69
N ASN A 658 -23.19 -22.66 5.71
CA ASN A 658 -22.63 -23.39 6.87
C ASN A 658 -21.57 -24.43 6.46
N ASP A 659 -21.19 -25.28 7.41
CA ASP A 659 -20.09 -26.25 7.29
C ASP A 659 -20.17 -27.21 6.10
N ALA A 660 -21.37 -27.55 5.62
CA ALA A 660 -21.54 -28.56 4.58
C ALA A 660 -20.94 -28.19 3.22
N VAL A 661 -20.65 -26.90 2.98
CA VAL A 661 -20.29 -26.36 1.66
C VAL A 661 -18.82 -26.54 1.30
N LEU A 662 -17.90 -26.26 2.22
CA LEU A 662 -16.46 -26.27 1.91
C LEU A 662 -15.93 -27.62 1.39
N PRO A 663 -16.36 -28.79 1.90
CA PRO A 663 -15.86 -30.07 1.41
C PRO A 663 -16.11 -30.25 -0.09
N ALA A 664 -17.37 -30.07 -0.52
CA ALA A 664 -17.77 -30.21 -1.91
C ALA A 664 -17.14 -29.10 -2.78
N LEU A 665 -17.20 -27.85 -2.31
CA LEU A 665 -16.62 -26.70 -3.01
C LEU A 665 -15.13 -26.89 -3.30
N LEU A 666 -14.33 -27.21 -2.29
CA LEU A 666 -12.88 -27.36 -2.43
C LEU A 666 -12.50 -28.62 -3.24
N SER A 667 -13.31 -29.67 -3.19
CA SER A 667 -13.10 -30.86 -4.01
C SER A 667 -13.30 -30.59 -5.51
N ASN A 668 -14.28 -29.76 -5.87
CA ASN A 668 -14.61 -29.46 -7.26
C ASN A 668 -13.73 -28.34 -7.85
N LEU A 669 -13.38 -27.32 -7.06
CA LEU A 669 -12.65 -26.14 -7.53
C LEU A 669 -11.13 -26.30 -7.43
N CYS A 670 -10.59 -27.23 -8.23
CA CYS A 670 -9.15 -27.54 -8.26
C CYS A 670 -8.22 -26.38 -8.65
N LYS A 671 -8.76 -25.25 -9.12
CA LYS A 671 -8.01 -24.05 -9.56
C LYS A 671 -8.08 -22.89 -8.57
N LEU A 672 -8.83 -23.06 -7.50
CA LEU A 672 -9.10 -22.00 -6.53
C LEU A 672 -7.80 -21.60 -5.81
N LYS A 673 -7.44 -20.32 -5.91
CA LYS A 673 -6.27 -19.72 -5.26
C LYS A 673 -6.66 -18.82 -4.10
N ILE A 674 -7.79 -18.13 -4.23
CA ILE A 674 -8.30 -17.20 -3.22
C ILE A 674 -9.70 -17.66 -2.81
N LEU A 675 -9.85 -17.93 -1.51
CA LEU A 675 -11.14 -18.16 -0.89
C LEU A 675 -11.33 -17.19 0.27
N ARG A 676 -12.39 -16.38 0.18
CA ARG A 676 -12.80 -15.47 1.25
C ARG A 676 -14.20 -15.81 1.74
N ILE A 677 -14.28 -16.20 3.00
CA ILE A 677 -15.50 -16.57 3.73
C ILE A 677 -15.67 -15.68 4.98
N ASP A 678 -15.00 -14.52 5.03
CA ASP A 678 -15.03 -13.67 6.22
C ASP A 678 -16.46 -13.24 6.59
N GLY A 679 -16.77 -13.36 7.88
CA GLY A 679 -18.10 -13.12 8.46
C GLY A 679 -19.17 -14.19 8.15
N CYS A 680 -18.78 -15.36 7.62
CA CYS A 680 -19.68 -16.53 7.58
C CYS A 680 -19.77 -17.19 8.97
N VAL A 681 -20.65 -16.65 9.81
CA VAL A 681 -20.74 -16.97 11.26
C VAL A 681 -21.11 -18.42 11.59
N ASN A 682 -21.66 -19.17 10.63
CA ASN A 682 -22.08 -20.57 10.78
C ASN A 682 -21.01 -21.57 10.31
N MET A 683 -19.79 -21.10 10.01
CA MET A 683 -18.66 -21.95 9.63
C MET A 683 -17.77 -22.23 10.84
N THR A 684 -17.51 -23.51 11.07
CA THR A 684 -16.75 -24.11 12.16
C THR A 684 -15.70 -25.08 11.60
N ASP A 685 -14.91 -25.70 12.48
CA ASP A 685 -13.94 -26.74 12.09
C ASP A 685 -14.56 -27.92 11.35
N ARG A 686 -15.85 -28.22 11.54
CA ARG A 686 -16.52 -29.34 10.85
C ARG A 686 -16.57 -29.16 9.34
N SER A 687 -16.44 -27.93 8.84
CA SER A 687 -16.35 -27.65 7.41
C SER A 687 -15.11 -28.23 6.72
N LEU A 688 -14.07 -28.58 7.49
CA LEU A 688 -12.74 -28.91 6.97
C LEU A 688 -12.12 -30.14 7.64
N THR A 689 -12.42 -30.39 8.92
CA THR A 689 -11.84 -31.50 9.67
C THR A 689 -12.21 -32.87 9.12
N GLY A 690 -11.24 -33.80 9.15
CA GLY A 690 -11.44 -35.19 8.69
C GLY A 690 -11.40 -35.35 7.16
N ILE A 691 -11.25 -34.27 6.41
CA ILE A 691 -11.24 -34.31 4.94
C ILE A 691 -9.80 -34.41 4.46
N ARG A 692 -9.53 -35.39 3.60
CA ARG A 692 -8.30 -35.46 2.82
C ARG A 692 -8.65 -35.29 1.35
N PHE A 693 -8.44 -34.08 0.84
CA PHE A 693 -8.55 -33.83 -0.60
C PHE A 693 -7.56 -34.70 -1.38
N LEU A 694 -8.00 -35.29 -2.50
CA LEU A 694 -7.21 -36.19 -3.34
C LEU A 694 -5.95 -35.52 -3.89
N ASN A 695 -6.05 -34.22 -4.18
CA ASN A 695 -4.95 -33.39 -4.65
C ASN A 695 -4.67 -32.28 -3.64
N ARG A 696 -3.41 -31.85 -3.57
CA ARG A 696 -3.04 -30.63 -2.84
C ARG A 696 -3.82 -29.46 -3.44
N LEU A 697 -4.46 -28.67 -2.58
CA LEU A 697 -5.21 -27.49 -2.97
C LEU A 697 -4.27 -26.41 -3.52
N CYS A 698 -4.75 -25.66 -4.51
CA CYS A 698 -4.05 -24.50 -5.08
C CYS A 698 -4.22 -23.22 -4.25
N LEU A 699 -4.85 -23.29 -3.07
CA LEU A 699 -5.11 -22.13 -2.21
C LEU A 699 -3.79 -21.48 -1.76
N GLU A 700 -3.73 -20.17 -1.94
CA GLU A 700 -2.64 -19.29 -1.49
C GLU A 700 -3.14 -18.24 -0.47
N VAL A 701 -4.40 -17.83 -0.58
CA VAL A 701 -5.05 -16.86 0.31
C VAL A 701 -6.30 -17.49 0.91
N PHE A 702 -6.34 -17.52 2.24
CA PHE A 702 -7.50 -17.99 2.98
C PHE A 702 -7.91 -16.95 4.03
N ASN A 703 -9.15 -16.50 3.94
CA ASN A 703 -9.72 -15.56 4.91
C ASN A 703 -10.97 -16.14 5.55
N CYS A 704 -10.86 -16.47 6.83
CA CYS A 704 -11.93 -17.00 7.67
C CYS A 704 -12.25 -16.09 8.86
N SER A 705 -11.89 -14.81 8.76
CA SER A 705 -12.09 -13.86 9.85
C SER A 705 -13.57 -13.70 10.20
N ASP A 706 -13.89 -13.38 11.45
CA ASP A 706 -15.28 -13.34 11.97
C ASP A 706 -16.09 -14.64 11.73
N SER A 707 -15.43 -15.79 11.55
CA SER A 707 -16.08 -17.11 11.56
C SER A 707 -15.84 -17.85 12.88
N ARG A 708 -16.39 -19.06 13.02
CA ARG A 708 -16.10 -19.97 14.15
C ARG A 708 -15.12 -21.07 13.77
N ILE A 709 -14.41 -20.93 12.65
CA ILE A 709 -13.32 -21.84 12.30
C ILE A 709 -12.22 -21.71 13.35
N GLY A 710 -11.84 -22.84 13.92
CA GLY A 710 -10.86 -22.98 14.99
C GLY A 710 -9.69 -23.85 14.56
N CYS A 711 -9.30 -24.78 15.43
CA CYS A 711 -8.05 -25.52 15.35
C CYS A 711 -7.97 -26.43 14.13
N GLY A 712 -8.98 -27.27 13.99
CA GLY A 712 -8.97 -28.38 13.06
C GLY A 712 -9.12 -27.92 11.62
N GLY A 713 -9.87 -26.84 11.39
CA GLY A 713 -10.07 -26.28 10.06
C GLY A 713 -8.79 -25.61 9.53
N LEU A 714 -8.13 -24.78 10.35
CA LEU A 714 -6.88 -24.14 9.96
C LEU A 714 -5.75 -25.15 9.72
N LEU A 715 -5.65 -26.18 10.57
CA LEU A 715 -4.67 -27.26 10.38
C LEU A 715 -4.87 -27.96 9.03
N THR A 716 -6.10 -28.35 8.71
CA THR A 716 -6.42 -29.05 7.46
C THR A 716 -6.02 -28.21 6.24
N ILE A 717 -6.37 -26.92 6.25
CA ILE A 717 -6.03 -26.01 5.15
C ILE A 717 -4.52 -25.88 5.00
N LEU A 718 -3.78 -25.66 6.10
CA LEU A 718 -2.32 -25.49 6.04
C LEU A 718 -1.59 -26.77 5.59
N GLN A 719 -2.04 -27.94 6.03
CA GLN A 719 -1.47 -29.23 5.61
C GLN A 719 -1.71 -29.53 4.13
N GLN A 720 -2.87 -29.14 3.60
CA GLN A 720 -3.28 -29.49 2.24
C GLN A 720 -3.08 -28.37 1.20
N SER A 721 -2.48 -27.24 1.58
CA SER A 721 -2.23 -26.11 0.68
C SER A 721 -0.88 -25.42 0.96
N SER A 722 -0.60 -24.30 0.29
CA SER A 722 0.57 -23.44 0.57
C SER A 722 0.10 -22.03 0.86
N ILE A 723 -0.57 -21.84 2.00
CA ILE A 723 -1.11 -20.52 2.37
C ILE A 723 0.03 -19.52 2.59
N ARG A 724 -0.06 -18.39 1.90
CA ARG A 724 0.85 -17.25 2.03
C ARG A 724 0.19 -16.11 2.82
N GLU A 725 -1.12 -15.97 2.71
CA GLU A 725 -1.88 -14.95 3.42
C GLU A 725 -3.01 -15.61 4.21
N LEU A 726 -2.88 -15.56 5.53
CA LEU A 726 -3.86 -16.11 6.46
C LEU A 726 -4.50 -14.97 7.26
N TYR A 727 -5.80 -14.84 7.10
CA TYR A 727 -6.64 -13.88 7.80
C TYR A 727 -7.62 -14.64 8.69
N ALA A 728 -7.43 -14.54 10.00
CA ALA A 728 -8.25 -15.19 11.01
C ALA A 728 -8.48 -14.26 12.21
N TRP A 729 -8.73 -12.98 11.94
CA TRP A 729 -9.03 -12.01 13.00
C TRP A 729 -10.45 -12.23 13.56
N ASN A 730 -10.67 -11.85 14.81
CA ASN A 730 -11.90 -12.10 15.58
C ASN A 730 -12.35 -13.58 15.64
N CYS A 731 -11.44 -14.53 15.44
CA CYS A 731 -11.76 -15.96 15.56
C CYS A 731 -11.54 -16.42 17.00
N ASP A 732 -12.57 -16.28 17.85
CA ASP A 732 -12.49 -16.59 19.29
C ASP A 732 -12.18 -18.08 19.59
N TYR A 733 -12.35 -18.98 18.62
CA TYR A 733 -12.01 -20.41 18.75
C TYR A 733 -10.53 -20.72 18.48
N ILE A 734 -9.71 -19.71 18.14
CA ILE A 734 -8.26 -19.86 18.01
C ILE A 734 -7.57 -19.71 19.38
N THR A 735 -6.81 -20.72 19.80
CA THR A 735 -6.11 -20.81 21.09
C THR A 735 -4.62 -21.14 20.92
N ASP A 736 -3.83 -21.05 21.99
CA ASP A 736 -2.38 -21.25 21.93
C ASP A 736 -1.93 -22.65 21.49
N ASP A 737 -2.61 -23.69 21.99
CA ASP A 737 -2.25 -25.08 21.68
C ASP A 737 -2.48 -25.38 20.18
N ILE A 738 -3.38 -24.64 19.53
CA ILE A 738 -3.62 -24.70 18.09
C ILE A 738 -2.46 -24.13 17.31
N LEU A 739 -2.04 -22.90 17.68
CA LEU A 739 -0.97 -22.21 16.98
C LEU A 739 0.31 -23.04 17.01
N LYS A 740 0.52 -23.80 18.09
CA LYS A 740 1.56 -24.82 18.19
C LYS A 740 1.35 -26.00 17.21
N THR A 741 0.13 -26.51 17.09
CA THR A 741 -0.20 -27.65 16.22
C THR A 741 0.00 -27.33 14.74
N ILE A 742 -0.40 -26.12 14.29
CA ILE A 742 -0.29 -25.70 12.89
C ILE A 742 1.10 -25.15 12.51
N ALA A 743 2.01 -24.94 13.48
CA ALA A 743 3.26 -24.22 13.26
C ALA A 743 4.14 -24.87 12.19
N ASN A 744 4.21 -26.20 12.14
CA ASN A 744 5.08 -26.91 11.19
C ASN A 744 4.61 -26.75 9.73
N ASP A 745 3.33 -26.45 9.52
CA ASP A 745 2.70 -26.29 8.20
C ASP A 745 2.64 -24.81 7.75
N ALA A 746 3.08 -23.88 8.60
CA ALA A 746 2.96 -22.43 8.40
C ALA A 746 4.16 -21.76 7.70
N SER A 747 5.11 -22.54 7.17
CA SER A 747 6.40 -22.04 6.66
C SER A 747 6.29 -21.05 5.47
N SER A 748 5.19 -21.09 4.71
CA SER A 748 4.93 -20.19 3.59
C SER A 748 4.27 -18.86 3.96
N ILE A 749 3.84 -18.67 5.21
CA ILE A 749 3.06 -17.51 5.63
C ILE A 749 3.89 -16.21 5.55
N GLN A 750 3.33 -15.21 4.88
CA GLN A 750 3.88 -13.86 4.71
C GLN A 750 2.98 -12.80 5.38
N ILE A 751 1.67 -13.03 5.41
CA ILE A 751 0.69 -12.19 6.09
C ILE A 751 -0.05 -13.04 7.10
N LEU A 752 0.03 -12.64 8.38
CA LEU A 752 -0.69 -13.28 9.47
C LEU A 752 -1.51 -12.23 10.23
N ARG A 753 -2.83 -12.39 10.23
CA ARG A 753 -3.74 -11.56 11.01
C ARG A 753 -4.52 -12.40 12.01
N LEU A 754 -4.24 -12.16 13.29
CA LEU A 754 -4.85 -12.81 14.45
C LEU A 754 -5.46 -11.76 15.40
N ASP A 755 -5.66 -10.53 14.93
CA ASP A 755 -6.20 -9.46 15.76
C ASP A 755 -7.59 -9.79 16.29
N GLY A 756 -7.87 -9.40 17.54
CA GLY A 756 -9.15 -9.68 18.20
C GLY A 756 -9.35 -11.13 18.65
N CYS A 757 -8.39 -12.04 18.43
CA CYS A 757 -8.47 -13.40 18.98
C CYS A 757 -8.19 -13.39 20.49
N LYS A 758 -9.23 -13.52 21.32
CA LYS A 758 -9.12 -13.33 22.78
C LYS A 758 -8.40 -14.47 23.53
N ASN A 759 -8.31 -15.64 22.90
CA ASN A 759 -7.80 -16.88 23.50
C ASN A 759 -6.35 -17.21 23.12
N ILE A 760 -5.64 -16.28 22.46
CA ILE A 760 -4.21 -16.42 22.17
C ILE A 760 -3.36 -15.57 23.13
N SER A 761 -2.20 -16.11 23.50
CA SER A 761 -1.17 -15.48 24.33
C SER A 761 0.21 -15.63 23.66
N ASP A 762 1.26 -15.21 24.37
CA ASP A 762 2.64 -15.34 23.89
C ASP A 762 2.99 -16.78 23.52
N LYS A 763 2.53 -17.78 24.27
CA LYS A 763 2.87 -19.20 24.03
C LYS A 763 2.51 -19.63 22.60
N GLY A 764 1.27 -19.37 22.18
CA GLY A 764 0.79 -19.77 20.87
C GLY A 764 1.42 -18.98 19.74
N VAL A 765 1.40 -17.65 19.86
CA VAL A 765 1.94 -16.76 18.81
C VAL A 765 3.42 -17.03 18.59
N ARG A 766 4.22 -17.14 19.65
CA ARG A 766 5.66 -17.44 19.54
C ARG A 766 5.93 -18.75 18.82
N THR A 767 5.21 -19.81 19.17
CA THR A 767 5.42 -21.14 18.56
C THR A 767 5.14 -21.12 17.07
N LEU A 768 4.10 -20.40 16.63
CA LEU A 768 3.81 -20.22 15.22
C LEU A 768 4.88 -19.35 14.53
N ILE A 769 5.23 -18.20 15.11
CA ILE A 769 6.18 -17.24 14.54
C ILE A 769 7.57 -17.84 14.33
N GLN A 770 8.02 -18.74 15.22
CA GLN A 770 9.29 -19.47 15.06
C GLN A 770 9.39 -20.26 13.75
N ARG A 771 8.25 -20.59 13.12
CA ARG A 771 8.16 -21.30 11.85
C ARG A 771 7.81 -20.41 10.65
N CYS A 772 7.66 -19.10 10.85
CA CYS A 772 7.27 -18.13 9.81
C CYS A 772 8.39 -17.12 9.46
N PRO A 773 9.56 -17.55 8.94
CA PRO A 773 10.68 -16.64 8.65
C PRO A 773 10.40 -15.67 7.49
N LEU A 774 9.39 -15.95 6.66
CA LEU A 774 8.97 -15.12 5.54
C LEU A 774 7.96 -14.03 5.91
N LEU A 775 7.59 -13.93 7.19
CA LEU A 775 6.56 -13.01 7.66
C LEU A 775 6.92 -11.54 7.38
N ARG A 776 5.98 -10.82 6.75
CA ARG A 776 6.09 -9.41 6.38
C ARG A 776 5.06 -8.54 7.09
N ILE A 777 3.89 -9.10 7.38
CA ILE A 777 2.79 -8.39 8.04
C ILE A 777 2.30 -9.26 9.19
N LEU A 778 2.36 -8.70 10.39
CA LEU A 778 1.79 -9.29 11.60
C LEU A 778 0.78 -8.33 12.21
N ASN A 779 -0.44 -8.83 12.44
CA ASN A 779 -1.41 -8.14 13.27
C ASN A 779 -1.83 -9.04 14.43
N ILE A 780 -1.50 -8.59 15.65
CA ILE A 780 -1.80 -9.23 16.93
C ILE A 780 -2.55 -8.26 17.86
N SER A 781 -3.16 -7.23 17.30
CA SER A 781 -3.87 -6.22 18.08
C SER A 781 -5.03 -6.83 18.87
N ASN A 782 -5.34 -6.27 20.04
CA ASN A 782 -6.38 -6.80 20.94
C ASN A 782 -6.15 -8.27 21.36
N THR A 783 -4.90 -8.70 21.55
CA THR A 783 -4.55 -10.04 22.06
C THR A 783 -3.83 -9.95 23.41
N LYS A 784 -3.58 -11.08 24.08
CA LYS A 784 -2.83 -11.12 25.35
C LYS A 784 -1.30 -11.08 25.17
N SER A 785 -0.81 -10.78 23.97
CA SER A 785 0.62 -10.76 23.66
C SER A 785 1.38 -9.70 24.47
N SER A 786 2.62 -10.01 24.82
CA SER A 786 3.55 -9.15 25.56
C SER A 786 4.88 -8.99 24.80
N ASP A 787 5.89 -8.44 25.49
CA ASP A 787 7.23 -8.27 24.95
C ASP A 787 7.87 -9.61 24.52
N GLU A 788 7.48 -10.76 25.11
CA GLU A 788 8.00 -12.07 24.69
C GLU A 788 7.63 -12.41 23.23
N THR A 789 6.40 -12.11 22.82
CA THR A 789 5.98 -12.25 21.42
C THR A 789 6.83 -11.36 20.53
N LEU A 790 6.99 -10.09 20.88
CA LEU A 790 7.76 -9.14 20.06
C LEU A 790 9.24 -9.51 19.98
N GLN A 791 9.85 -10.01 21.05
CA GLN A 791 11.22 -10.51 21.05
C GLN A 791 11.37 -11.74 20.15
N THR A 792 10.39 -12.64 20.14
CA THR A 792 10.38 -13.79 19.23
C THR A 792 10.21 -13.34 17.77
N VAL A 793 9.30 -12.40 17.50
CA VAL A 793 9.15 -11.80 16.17
C VAL A 793 10.46 -11.14 15.71
N ALA A 794 11.09 -10.36 16.57
CA ALA A 794 12.40 -9.75 16.32
C ALA A 794 13.47 -10.80 16.04
N GLY A 795 13.45 -11.94 16.73
CA GLY A 795 14.38 -13.06 16.55
C GLY A 795 14.28 -13.73 15.17
N TYR A 796 13.06 -13.99 14.69
CA TYR A 796 12.82 -14.85 13.53
C TYR A 796 12.36 -14.12 12.26
N CYS A 797 11.64 -13.00 12.38
CA CYS A 797 10.97 -12.32 11.27
C CYS A 797 11.74 -11.06 10.81
N LYS A 798 12.98 -11.22 10.36
CA LYS A 798 13.86 -10.09 9.96
C LYS A 798 13.32 -9.23 8.81
N ARG A 799 12.36 -9.77 8.04
CA ARG A 799 11.71 -9.12 6.89
C ARG A 799 10.38 -8.45 7.23
N LEU A 800 10.08 -8.27 8.51
CA LEU A 800 8.83 -7.66 8.96
C LEU A 800 8.75 -6.20 8.49
N LYS A 801 7.66 -5.87 7.79
CA LYS A 801 7.39 -4.53 7.22
C LYS A 801 6.27 -3.80 7.92
N LYS A 802 5.29 -4.52 8.48
CA LYS A 802 4.12 -3.93 9.14
C LYS A 802 3.82 -4.70 10.41
N LEU A 803 3.84 -3.98 11.53
CA LEU A 803 3.47 -4.50 12.83
C LEU A 803 2.29 -3.70 13.38
N TYR A 804 1.23 -4.42 13.71
CA TYR A 804 0.06 -3.91 14.41
C TYR A 804 -0.09 -4.66 15.73
N ALA A 805 0.12 -3.93 16.83
CA ALA A 805 0.07 -4.45 18.19
C ALA A 805 -0.70 -3.48 19.10
N ASN A 806 -1.68 -2.75 18.54
CA ASN A 806 -2.45 -1.82 19.33
C ASN A 806 -3.31 -2.55 20.37
N ASN A 807 -3.50 -1.90 21.51
CA ASN A 807 -4.27 -2.41 22.65
C ASN A 807 -3.74 -3.75 23.19
N CYS A 808 -2.43 -4.00 23.05
CA CYS A 808 -1.73 -5.09 23.72
C CYS A 808 -1.08 -4.53 25.00
N THR A 809 -1.83 -4.47 26.09
CA THR A 809 -1.48 -3.68 27.30
C THR A 809 -0.22 -4.16 28.04
N LYS A 810 0.25 -5.39 27.76
CA LYS A 810 1.48 -5.96 28.33
C LYS A 810 2.74 -5.66 27.50
N ILE A 811 2.61 -4.99 26.36
CA ILE A 811 3.77 -4.55 25.57
C ILE A 811 4.35 -3.27 26.18
N THR A 812 5.66 -3.26 26.36
CA THR A 812 6.43 -2.14 26.91
C THR A 812 7.48 -1.66 25.93
N SER A 813 8.29 -0.68 26.35
CA SER A 813 9.43 -0.21 25.57
C SER A 813 10.41 -1.34 25.19
N SER A 814 10.58 -2.36 26.04
CA SER A 814 11.51 -3.47 25.75
C SER A 814 11.14 -4.25 24.49
N GLY A 815 9.86 -4.61 24.32
CA GLY A 815 9.40 -5.35 23.13
C GLY A 815 9.49 -4.53 21.85
N ILE A 816 9.16 -3.24 21.90
CA ILE A 816 9.27 -2.34 20.74
C ILE A 816 10.73 -2.09 20.36
N SER A 817 11.61 -1.89 21.34
CA SER A 817 13.06 -1.78 21.09
C SER A 817 13.60 -3.05 20.43
N ALA A 818 13.20 -4.25 20.88
CA ALA A 818 13.63 -5.50 20.24
C ALA A 818 13.26 -5.54 18.74
N ILE A 819 12.06 -5.09 18.39
CA ILE A 819 11.64 -4.93 16.99
C ILE A 819 12.52 -3.91 16.27
N ALA A 820 12.78 -2.74 16.86
CA ALA A 820 13.61 -1.71 16.25
C ALA A 820 15.00 -2.22 15.88
N TYR A 821 15.67 -2.98 16.75
CA TYR A 821 17.03 -3.47 16.52
C TYR A 821 17.13 -4.60 15.47
N GLN A 822 16.04 -5.29 15.17
CA GLN A 822 16.07 -6.51 14.33
C GLN A 822 15.23 -6.41 13.04
N CYS A 823 14.23 -5.54 12.99
CA CYS A 823 13.28 -5.40 11.89
C CYS A 823 13.48 -4.08 11.14
N ASN A 824 14.66 -3.87 10.55
CA ASN A 824 15.04 -2.59 9.92
C ASN A 824 14.23 -2.24 8.65
N GLU A 825 13.48 -3.21 8.09
CA GLU A 825 12.55 -3.01 6.96
C GLU A 825 11.16 -2.44 7.40
N LEU A 826 10.98 -2.12 8.68
CA LEU A 826 9.69 -1.69 9.21
C LEU A 826 9.21 -0.39 8.54
N THR A 827 8.00 -0.45 7.96
CA THR A 827 7.34 0.67 7.28
C THR A 827 6.09 1.16 8.01
N ILE A 828 5.46 0.30 8.82
CA ILE A 828 4.28 0.64 9.62
C ILE A 828 4.46 0.07 11.03
N LEU A 829 4.29 0.94 12.01
CA LEU A 829 4.16 0.56 13.42
C LEU A 829 2.89 1.17 13.99
N ASN A 830 1.99 0.32 14.49
CA ASN A 830 0.88 0.75 15.34
C ASN A 830 0.99 0.07 16.70
N ALA A 831 1.26 0.88 17.73
CA ALA A 831 1.36 0.45 19.12
C ALA A 831 0.45 1.30 20.03
N SER A 832 -0.65 1.81 19.48
CA SER A 832 -1.64 2.60 20.22
C SER A 832 -2.17 1.86 21.44
N ARG A 833 -2.50 2.58 22.51
CA ARG A 833 -3.03 2.04 23.78
C ARG A 833 -2.11 1.03 24.47
N CYS A 834 -0.81 1.08 24.19
CA CYS A 834 0.21 0.36 24.96
C CYS A 834 0.77 1.33 26.02
N ALA A 835 0.09 1.41 27.17
CA ALA A 835 0.31 2.46 28.18
C ALA A 835 1.74 2.52 28.78
N ASN A 836 2.54 1.48 28.60
CA ASN A 836 3.91 1.36 29.12
C ASN A 836 5.02 1.60 28.08
N ILE A 837 4.68 2.09 26.89
CA ILE A 837 5.67 2.56 25.92
C ILE A 837 6.12 3.97 26.30
N THR A 838 7.44 4.17 26.40
CA THR A 838 8.11 5.45 26.70
C THR A 838 8.90 5.95 25.49
N ASP A 839 9.41 7.18 25.59
CA ASP A 839 10.23 7.80 24.55
C ASP A 839 11.41 6.93 24.09
N ASN A 840 12.06 6.18 24.99
CA ASN A 840 13.22 5.33 24.66
C ASN A 840 12.94 4.36 23.50
N ALA A 841 11.76 3.71 23.50
CA ALA A 841 11.39 2.79 22.43
C ALA A 841 11.25 3.47 21.07
N ILE A 842 10.70 4.68 21.08
CA ILE A 842 10.46 5.47 19.88
C ILE A 842 11.76 6.09 19.37
N ILE A 843 12.69 6.42 20.27
CA ILE A 843 14.05 6.80 19.94
C ILE A 843 14.79 5.64 19.25
N ASP A 844 14.71 4.41 19.78
CA ASP A 844 15.30 3.23 19.13
C ASP A 844 14.72 3.01 17.71
N ILE A 845 13.41 3.15 17.55
CA ILE A 845 12.75 3.13 16.24
C ILE A 845 13.34 4.19 15.31
N SER A 846 13.52 5.43 15.80
CA SER A 846 14.11 6.52 15.01
C SER A 846 15.56 6.24 14.58
N LEU A 847 16.32 5.50 15.38
CA LEU A 847 17.71 5.16 15.11
C LEU A 847 17.85 4.03 14.09
N LYS A 848 16.92 3.06 14.08
CA LYS A 848 17.06 1.81 13.29
C LYS A 848 16.08 1.70 12.12
N CYS A 849 14.83 2.14 12.26
CA CYS A 849 13.77 1.93 11.27
C CYS A 849 13.63 3.12 10.28
N LYS A 850 14.68 3.37 9.48
CA LYS A 850 14.73 4.53 8.56
C LYS A 850 13.67 4.53 7.45
N LEU A 851 13.06 3.38 7.17
CA LEU A 851 12.02 3.20 6.15
C LEU A 851 10.59 3.43 6.67
N LEU A 852 10.44 3.85 7.93
CA LEU A 852 9.13 4.04 8.56
C LEU A 852 8.30 5.10 7.81
N LYS A 853 7.08 4.73 7.44
CA LYS A 853 6.13 5.57 6.69
C LYS A 853 4.88 5.90 7.50
N ARG A 854 4.49 5.04 8.44
CA ARG A 854 3.30 5.25 9.28
C ARG A 854 3.63 4.91 10.72
N LEU A 855 3.41 5.85 11.62
CA LEU A 855 3.60 5.70 13.06
C LEU A 855 2.32 6.10 13.79
N ILE A 856 1.72 5.16 14.52
CA ILE A 856 0.47 5.38 15.25
C ILE A 856 0.70 4.99 16.72
N LEU A 857 0.64 5.99 17.60
CA LEU A 857 0.92 5.86 19.03
C LEU A 857 -0.22 6.46 19.87
N ASN A 858 -1.47 6.31 19.42
CA ASN A 858 -2.62 6.92 20.06
C ASN A 858 -2.79 6.42 21.50
N TYR A 859 -3.10 7.33 22.42
CA TYR A 859 -3.31 7.06 23.82
C TYR A 859 -2.10 6.37 24.48
N CYS A 860 -0.89 6.79 24.11
CA CYS A 860 0.36 6.42 24.78
C CYS A 860 0.82 7.60 25.67
N PRO A 861 0.43 7.64 26.96
CA PRO A 861 0.57 8.83 27.82
C PRO A 861 2.02 9.19 28.18
N LYS A 862 2.96 8.23 28.08
CA LYS A 862 4.38 8.43 28.38
C LYS A 862 5.21 8.86 27.16
N ILE A 863 4.57 9.16 26.03
CA ILE A 863 5.21 9.73 24.84
C ILE A 863 5.19 11.25 24.94
N THR A 864 6.35 11.87 24.75
CA THR A 864 6.52 13.32 24.77
C THR A 864 7.05 13.86 23.44
N SER A 865 7.12 15.18 23.31
CA SER A 865 7.77 15.85 22.17
C SER A 865 9.22 15.42 21.94
N GLN A 866 9.95 14.97 22.97
CA GLN A 866 11.34 14.53 22.82
C GLN A 866 11.47 13.29 21.92
N ALA A 867 10.52 12.33 22.01
CA ALA A 867 10.47 11.20 21.10
C ALA A 867 10.14 11.64 19.67
N ILE A 868 9.18 12.55 19.51
CA ILE A 868 8.72 13.01 18.19
C ILE A 868 9.84 13.77 17.47
N ILE A 869 10.61 14.61 18.16
CA ILE A 869 11.79 15.28 17.59
C ILE A 869 12.79 14.25 17.02
N ARG A 870 13.05 13.16 17.74
CA ARG A 870 13.98 12.11 17.30
C ARG A 870 13.42 11.34 16.10
N VAL A 871 12.12 11.03 16.11
CA VAL A 871 11.42 10.42 14.96
C VAL A 871 11.49 11.33 13.74
N SER A 872 11.27 12.63 13.89
CA SER A 872 11.33 13.58 12.77
C SER A 872 12.70 13.56 12.08
N VAL A 873 13.78 13.56 12.86
CA VAL A 873 15.15 13.51 12.33
C VAL A 873 15.47 12.14 11.72
N GLY A 874 15.06 11.05 12.39
CA GLY A 874 15.43 9.68 12.04
C GLY A 874 14.58 9.01 10.96
N CYS A 875 13.30 9.38 10.85
CA CYS A 875 12.28 8.73 10.02
C CYS A 875 11.69 9.69 8.97
N GLN A 876 12.54 10.35 8.17
CA GLN A 876 12.14 11.38 7.19
C GLN A 876 11.21 10.87 6.08
N MET A 877 11.04 9.55 5.95
CA MET A 877 10.09 8.92 5.02
C MET A 877 8.65 8.86 5.53
N LEU A 878 8.37 9.43 6.72
CA LEU A 878 7.06 9.44 7.35
C LEU A 878 6.02 10.14 6.47
N LYS A 879 4.89 9.45 6.29
CA LYS A 879 3.71 9.94 5.55
C LYS A 879 2.50 10.10 6.44
N GLU A 880 2.38 9.28 7.48
CA GLU A 880 1.26 9.33 8.39
C GLU A 880 1.76 9.27 9.82
N ILE A 881 1.28 10.19 10.64
CA ILE A 881 1.50 10.16 12.09
C ILE A 881 0.18 10.43 12.80
N SER A 882 -0.09 9.64 13.84
CA SER A 882 -1.26 9.81 14.68
C SER A 882 -0.82 9.64 16.14
N LEU A 883 -1.09 10.69 16.92
CA LEU A 883 -0.72 10.85 18.32
C LEU A 883 -1.94 11.23 19.17
N LYS A 884 -3.14 10.77 18.75
CA LYS A 884 -4.40 11.09 19.42
C LYS A 884 -4.30 10.78 20.93
N GLY A 885 -4.65 11.75 21.78
CA GLY A 885 -4.62 11.60 23.23
C GLY A 885 -3.21 11.51 23.83
N CYS A 886 -2.14 11.83 23.11
CA CYS A 886 -0.81 12.03 23.68
C CYS A 886 -0.70 13.43 24.29
N THR A 887 -1.16 13.59 25.54
CA THR A 887 -1.31 14.89 26.20
C THR A 887 -0.01 15.63 26.50
N ASN A 888 1.15 14.95 26.45
CA ASN A 888 2.48 15.54 26.66
C ASN A 888 3.18 15.97 25.35
N LEU A 889 2.41 16.11 24.27
CA LEU A 889 2.87 16.62 22.97
C LEU A 889 2.63 18.11 22.86
N ASP A 890 3.70 18.90 22.86
CA ASP A 890 3.70 20.35 22.63
C ASP A 890 3.99 20.74 21.17
N GLU A 891 3.94 22.04 20.91
CA GLU A 891 4.21 22.64 19.60
C GLU A 891 5.64 22.37 19.07
N MET A 892 6.64 22.18 19.93
CA MET A 892 8.03 21.92 19.51
C MET A 892 8.17 20.53 18.89
N GLY A 893 7.46 19.54 19.45
CA GLY A 893 7.35 18.20 18.85
C GLY A 893 6.78 18.26 17.44
N VAL A 894 5.69 19.02 17.25
CA VAL A 894 5.02 19.16 15.95
C VAL A 894 5.83 19.99 14.94
N LEU A 895 6.50 21.07 15.36
CA LEU A 895 7.42 21.84 14.52
C LEU A 895 8.58 21.00 13.98
N SER A 896 9.05 20.02 14.74
CA SER A 896 10.09 19.11 14.24
C SER A 896 9.57 18.27 13.05
N LEU A 897 8.30 17.87 13.07
CA LEU A 897 7.70 17.09 11.99
C LEU A 897 7.65 17.91 10.70
N SER A 898 7.23 19.17 10.77
CA SER A 898 7.24 20.05 9.60
C SER A 898 8.66 20.32 9.08
N THR A 899 9.64 20.42 9.98
CA THR A 899 11.05 20.67 9.62
C THR A 899 11.66 19.52 8.81
N TYR A 900 11.41 18.27 9.19
CA TYR A 900 12.12 17.11 8.61
C TYR A 900 11.23 16.15 7.80
N CYS A 901 9.94 16.02 8.11
CA CYS A 901 9.02 15.05 7.50
C CYS A 901 8.16 15.66 6.39
N LYS A 902 8.79 16.21 5.34
CA LYS A 902 8.11 16.89 4.21
C LYS A 902 7.14 16.01 3.40
N ARG A 903 7.12 14.71 3.67
CA ARG A 903 6.29 13.71 2.97
C ARG A 903 4.95 13.43 3.66
N LEU A 904 4.66 14.11 4.76
CA LEU A 904 3.42 13.92 5.51
C LEU A 904 2.19 14.17 4.64
N GLN A 905 1.22 13.25 4.76
CA GLN A 905 -0.06 13.21 4.05
C GLN A 905 -1.22 13.13 5.03
N TYR A 906 -1.00 12.52 6.20
CA TYR A 906 -1.99 12.35 7.25
C TYR A 906 -1.39 12.76 8.59
N ILE A 907 -2.05 13.65 9.31
CA ILE A 907 -1.73 13.99 10.70
C ILE A 907 -3.00 13.90 11.54
N ASP A 908 -2.85 13.35 12.73
CA ASP A 908 -3.92 13.30 13.74
C ASP A 908 -3.35 13.62 15.12
N PHE A 909 -3.76 14.78 15.62
CA PHE A 909 -3.41 15.33 16.92
C PHE A 909 -4.65 15.52 17.80
N THR A 910 -5.69 14.69 17.62
CA THR A 910 -6.90 14.81 18.45
C THR A 910 -6.56 14.80 19.93
N ASP A 911 -7.13 15.74 20.69
CA ASP A 911 -6.92 15.93 22.14
C ASP A 911 -5.45 16.19 22.56
N CYS A 912 -4.61 16.67 21.63
CA CYS A 912 -3.27 17.20 21.92
C CYS A 912 -3.36 18.71 22.20
N HIS A 913 -3.83 19.07 23.39
CA HIS A 913 -4.18 20.45 23.77
C HIS A 913 -3.02 21.47 23.74
N LEU A 914 -1.76 21.03 23.76
CA LEU A 914 -0.58 21.90 23.66
C LEU A 914 -0.15 22.16 22.20
N VAL A 915 -0.87 21.63 21.22
CA VAL A 915 -0.65 21.91 19.79
C VAL A 915 -1.36 23.22 19.42
N THR A 916 -0.57 24.23 19.05
CA THR A 916 -1.03 25.59 18.71
C THR A 916 -0.81 25.91 17.22
N ASP A 917 -1.34 27.06 16.79
CA ASP A 917 -1.14 27.60 15.44
C ASP A 917 0.33 27.77 15.04
N LEU A 918 1.25 27.99 15.99
CA LEU A 918 2.68 28.13 15.66
C LEU A 918 3.21 26.87 14.94
N SER A 919 2.88 25.70 15.49
CA SER A 919 3.28 24.42 14.90
C SER A 919 2.50 24.07 13.63
N ILE A 920 1.21 24.42 13.59
CA ILE A 920 0.31 24.18 12.44
C ILE A 920 0.73 25.05 11.25
N LEU A 921 1.15 26.29 11.47
CA LEU A 921 1.75 27.15 10.43
C LEU A 921 3.00 26.50 9.83
N GLY A 922 3.86 25.92 10.67
CA GLY A 922 5.02 25.15 10.22
C GLY A 922 4.60 23.98 9.32
N ILE A 923 3.60 23.22 9.74
CA ILE A 923 3.03 22.12 8.95
C ILE A 923 2.49 22.61 7.60
N GLY A 924 1.69 23.68 7.57
CA GLY A 924 1.13 24.25 6.33
C GLY A 924 2.20 24.72 5.34
N ARG A 925 3.29 25.31 5.84
CA ARG A 925 4.39 25.82 4.99
C ARG A 925 5.25 24.72 4.38
N GLU A 926 5.46 23.63 5.11
CA GLU A 926 6.49 22.64 4.77
C GLU A 926 5.94 21.29 4.29
N CYS A 927 4.74 20.89 4.72
CA CYS A 927 4.13 19.59 4.40
C CYS A 927 3.10 19.71 3.26
N LEU A 928 3.57 19.97 2.05
CA LEU A 928 2.71 20.30 0.89
C LEU A 928 1.89 19.12 0.32
N LEU A 929 2.08 17.90 0.85
CA LEU A 929 1.41 16.68 0.41
C LEU A 929 0.25 16.25 1.33
N LEU A 930 -0.16 17.11 2.25
CA LEU A 930 -1.24 16.84 3.20
C LEU A 930 -2.56 16.56 2.48
N LYS A 931 -3.25 15.52 2.95
CA LYS A 931 -4.57 15.09 2.48
C LYS A 931 -5.60 15.05 3.60
N SER A 932 -5.16 14.69 4.80
CA SER A 932 -6.03 14.60 5.98
C SER A 932 -5.37 15.25 7.18
N VAL A 933 -6.06 16.22 7.77
CA VAL A 933 -5.60 16.98 8.92
C VAL A 933 -6.67 16.91 10.00
N ILE A 934 -6.37 16.22 11.09
CA ILE A 934 -7.27 16.03 12.23
C ILE A 934 -6.70 16.77 13.43
N LEU A 935 -7.36 17.86 13.81
CA LEU A 935 -6.93 18.81 14.86
C LEU A 935 -7.98 18.93 15.98
N THR A 936 -8.88 17.96 16.08
CA THR A 936 -9.97 17.95 17.05
C THR A 936 -9.47 18.20 18.48
N GLY A 937 -10.01 19.18 19.19
CA GLY A 937 -9.63 19.46 20.59
C GLY A 937 -8.19 19.96 20.80
N THR A 938 -7.52 20.46 19.74
CA THR A 938 -6.25 21.21 19.85
C THR A 938 -6.49 22.69 20.09
N ALA A 939 -5.43 23.47 20.34
CA ALA A 939 -5.52 24.93 20.47
C ALA A 939 -5.48 25.69 19.12
N ALA A 940 -5.81 25.01 18.02
CA ALA A 940 -5.83 25.58 16.67
C ALA A 940 -6.84 26.74 16.53
N GLN A 941 -6.42 27.75 15.78
CA GLN A 941 -7.16 28.95 15.40
C GLN A 941 -7.06 29.13 13.87
N ASP A 942 -7.62 30.24 13.38
CA ASP A 942 -7.73 30.50 11.95
C ASP A 942 -6.38 30.50 11.20
N ASN A 943 -5.33 31.10 11.78
CA ASN A 943 -4.09 31.36 11.04
C ASN A 943 -3.39 30.06 10.60
N GLY A 944 -3.29 29.08 11.50
CA GLY A 944 -2.68 27.79 11.20
C GLY A 944 -3.44 27.03 10.12
N VAL A 945 -4.78 26.98 10.24
CA VAL A 945 -5.62 26.26 9.28
C VAL A 945 -5.65 26.95 7.91
N ILE A 946 -5.72 28.28 7.88
CA ILE A 946 -5.66 29.07 6.64
C ILE A 946 -4.36 28.78 5.88
N GLU A 947 -3.20 28.75 6.56
CA GLU A 947 -1.92 28.45 5.88
C GLU A 947 -1.94 27.04 5.24
N ILE A 948 -2.45 26.02 5.94
CA ILE A 948 -2.64 24.68 5.37
C ILE A 948 -3.53 24.75 4.12
N CYS A 949 -4.65 25.45 4.22
CA CYS A 949 -5.64 25.56 3.16
C CYS A 949 -5.16 26.39 1.97
N VAL A 950 -4.23 27.32 2.14
CA VAL A 950 -3.65 28.10 1.04
C VAL A 950 -2.54 27.33 0.33
N ARG A 951 -1.73 26.58 1.08
CA ARG A 951 -0.51 25.90 0.56
C ARG A 951 -0.76 24.49 0.03
N SER A 952 -1.66 23.74 0.68
CA SER A 952 -1.99 22.34 0.35
C SER A 952 -3.39 22.19 -0.28
N ASN A 953 -3.97 23.32 -0.71
CA ASN A 953 -5.36 23.54 -1.09
C ASN A 953 -6.02 22.44 -1.95
N VAL A 954 -5.29 21.96 -2.97
CA VAL A 954 -5.78 20.99 -3.95
C VAL A 954 -5.73 19.54 -3.47
N ASN A 955 -5.02 19.27 -2.37
CA ASN A 955 -4.80 17.92 -1.85
C ASN A 955 -5.68 17.58 -0.64
N ILE A 956 -6.21 18.58 0.08
CA ILE A 956 -6.98 18.37 1.31
C ILE A 956 -8.33 17.70 0.99
N LEU A 957 -8.50 16.48 1.49
CA LEU A 957 -9.72 15.69 1.38
C LEU A 957 -10.49 15.61 2.71
N THR A 958 -9.79 15.74 3.83
CA THR A 958 -10.38 15.67 5.17
C THR A 958 -9.76 16.72 6.07
N LEU A 959 -10.62 17.52 6.70
CA LEU A 959 -10.25 18.51 7.68
C LEU A 959 -11.21 18.38 8.87
N ASP A 960 -10.68 17.95 10.02
CA ASP A 960 -11.45 17.84 11.25
C ASP A 960 -10.94 18.87 12.26
N LEU A 961 -11.81 19.83 12.56
CA LEU A 961 -11.55 20.99 13.41
C LEU A 961 -12.53 21.02 14.57
N GLU A 962 -13.16 19.90 14.91
CA GLU A 962 -14.13 19.87 16.01
C GLU A 962 -13.47 20.31 17.34
N ARG A 963 -14.19 21.06 18.17
CA ARG A 963 -13.68 21.59 19.46
C ARG A 963 -12.39 22.42 19.29
N THR A 964 -12.28 23.21 18.22
CA THR A 964 -11.20 24.20 18.01
C THR A 964 -11.75 25.63 18.03
N ARG A 965 -10.89 26.66 17.92
CA ARG A 965 -11.29 28.07 17.92
C ARG A 965 -11.42 28.66 16.51
N ILE A 966 -11.91 27.85 15.57
CA ILE A 966 -12.07 28.26 14.17
C ILE A 966 -13.29 29.17 14.03
N SER A 967 -13.12 30.28 13.33
CA SER A 967 -14.16 31.28 13.06
C SER A 967 -14.64 31.23 11.61
N ASP A 968 -15.69 32.01 11.31
CA ASP A 968 -16.24 32.15 9.96
C ASP A 968 -15.21 32.59 8.93
N ARG A 969 -14.18 33.36 9.33
CA ARG A 969 -13.12 33.83 8.45
C ARG A 969 -12.35 32.65 7.83
N ALA A 970 -11.96 31.67 8.63
CA ALA A 970 -11.26 30.49 8.15
C ALA A 970 -12.17 29.61 7.28
N VAL A 971 -13.45 29.47 7.64
CA VAL A 971 -14.43 28.69 6.85
C VAL A 971 -14.60 29.25 5.44
N GLN A 972 -14.71 30.58 5.30
CA GLN A 972 -14.78 31.21 3.98
C GLN A 972 -13.55 30.90 3.11
N ILE A 973 -12.35 30.87 3.71
CA ILE A 973 -11.12 30.53 2.99
C ILE A 973 -11.08 29.04 2.65
N ILE A 974 -11.52 28.15 3.53
CA ILE A 974 -11.64 26.71 3.27
C ILE A 974 -12.55 26.48 2.05
N ALA A 975 -13.73 27.11 2.03
CA ALA A 975 -14.69 27.05 0.94
C ALA A 975 -14.07 27.49 -0.41
N GLN A 976 -13.31 28.58 -0.40
CA GLN A 976 -12.66 29.10 -1.60
C GLN A 976 -11.48 28.24 -2.09
N MET A 977 -10.66 27.74 -1.16
CA MET A 977 -9.38 27.13 -1.50
C MET A 977 -9.44 25.60 -1.63
N CYS A 978 -10.36 24.93 -0.93
CA CYS A 978 -10.41 23.45 -0.83
C CYS A 978 -11.68 22.84 -1.46
N PRO A 979 -11.98 23.05 -2.76
CA PRO A 979 -13.21 22.52 -3.38
C PRO A 979 -13.25 20.99 -3.46
N ALA A 980 -12.10 20.31 -3.29
CA ALA A 980 -11.98 18.86 -3.32
C ALA A 980 -12.25 18.18 -1.96
N ILE A 981 -12.54 18.95 -0.91
CA ILE A 981 -12.79 18.41 0.44
C ILE A 981 -14.01 17.49 0.45
N LYS A 982 -13.87 16.32 1.08
CA LYS A 982 -14.92 15.31 1.21
C LYS A 982 -15.50 15.26 2.63
N ASN A 983 -14.63 15.45 3.62
CA ASN A 983 -14.99 15.41 5.03
C ASN A 983 -14.54 16.71 5.68
N LEU A 984 -15.50 17.51 6.15
CA LEU A 984 -15.24 18.71 6.94
C LEU A 984 -16.04 18.61 8.24
N ASN A 985 -15.34 18.58 9.37
CA ASN A 985 -15.97 18.59 10.69
C ASN A 985 -15.66 19.92 11.39
N LEU A 986 -16.72 20.69 11.68
CA LEU A 986 -16.66 22.02 12.32
C LEU A 986 -17.49 22.07 13.61
N LEU A 987 -17.88 20.92 14.17
CA LEU A 987 -18.71 20.86 15.37
C LEU A 987 -18.00 21.53 16.55
N ASN A 988 -18.76 22.26 17.37
CA ASN A 988 -18.24 22.95 18.55
C ASN A 988 -17.06 23.92 18.24
N THR A 989 -17.13 24.64 17.10
CA THR A 989 -16.23 25.75 16.75
C THR A 989 -16.92 27.12 16.99
N GLN A 990 -16.30 28.23 16.59
CA GLN A 990 -16.83 29.60 16.75
C GLN A 990 -17.52 30.12 15.48
N ILE A 991 -18.03 29.23 14.64
CA ILE A 991 -18.66 29.58 13.36
C ILE A 991 -20.14 29.95 13.54
N THR A 992 -20.67 30.74 12.62
CA THR A 992 -22.10 31.01 12.47
C THR A 992 -22.71 30.14 11.38
N PRO A 993 -24.04 29.90 11.40
CA PRO A 993 -24.72 29.14 10.35
C PRO A 993 -24.51 29.70 8.93
N GLN A 994 -24.27 31.00 8.79
CA GLN A 994 -24.09 31.67 7.49
C GLN A 994 -22.81 31.21 6.76
N SER A 995 -21.73 30.92 7.49
CA SER A 995 -20.49 30.45 6.86
C SER A 995 -20.62 29.03 6.30
N ILE A 996 -21.48 28.20 6.88
CA ILE A 996 -21.76 26.84 6.41
C ILE A 996 -22.36 26.86 4.99
N ASP A 997 -23.20 27.84 4.67
CA ASP A 997 -23.81 27.93 3.33
C ASP A 997 -22.75 28.20 2.26
N SER A 998 -21.72 29.00 2.56
CA SER A 998 -20.60 29.23 1.63
C SER A 998 -19.87 27.94 1.26
N VAL A 999 -19.74 27.01 2.22
CA VAL A 999 -19.12 25.70 2.01
C VAL A 999 -20.02 24.81 1.15
N LYS A 1000 -21.33 24.75 1.42
CA LYS A 1000 -22.27 23.95 0.63
C LYS A 1000 -22.29 24.37 -0.85
N HIS A 1001 -22.15 25.68 -1.12
CA HIS A 1001 -22.13 26.20 -2.47
C HIS A 1001 -20.83 25.90 -3.25
N THR A 1002 -19.72 25.65 -2.57
CA THR A 1002 -18.38 25.58 -3.20
C THR A 1002 -17.73 24.19 -3.11
N CYS A 1003 -17.98 23.44 -2.05
CA CYS A 1003 -17.37 22.14 -1.76
C CYS A 1003 -18.33 20.98 -2.09
N PHE A 1004 -18.63 20.81 -3.39
CA PHE A 1004 -19.64 19.85 -3.90
C PHE A 1004 -19.36 18.37 -3.59
N LEU A 1005 -18.16 18.02 -3.11
CA LEU A 1005 -17.75 16.64 -2.80
C LEU A 1005 -17.98 16.25 -1.34
N LEU A 1006 -18.52 17.15 -0.52
CA LEU A 1006 -18.76 16.89 0.90
C LEU A 1006 -19.79 15.78 1.10
N THR A 1007 -19.40 14.76 1.87
CA THR A 1007 -20.27 13.61 2.19
C THR A 1007 -20.86 13.69 3.60
N ASN A 1008 -20.32 14.55 4.48
CA ASN A 1008 -20.55 14.45 5.92
C ASN A 1008 -21.12 15.71 6.56
N LEU A 1009 -21.52 16.71 5.78
CA LEU A 1009 -21.90 18.00 6.37
C LEU A 1009 -23.28 17.88 7.03
N GLN A 1010 -23.28 17.37 8.27
CA GLN A 1010 -24.45 17.31 9.12
C GLN A 1010 -24.80 18.75 9.49
N SER A 1011 -26.09 19.11 9.36
CA SER A 1011 -26.59 20.46 9.59
C SER A 1011 -26.55 20.92 11.05
N LYS A 1012 -25.92 20.16 11.95
CA LYS A 1012 -25.95 20.41 13.39
C LYS A 1012 -24.81 21.32 13.82
#